data_AF-A0AA92TUI3-F1
#
_entry.id   AF-A0AA92TUI3-F1
#
_cell.length_a   1.000
_cell.length_b   1.000
_cell.length_c   1.000
_cell.angle_alpha   90.00
_cell.angle_beta   90.00
_cell.angle_gamma   90.00
#
_symmetry.space_group_name_H-M   'P 1'
#
loop_
_entity.id
_entity.type
_entity.pdbx_description
1 polymer ?
#
loop_
_entity_poly.entity_id
_entity_poly.type
_entity_poly.pdbx_seq_one_letter_code
_entity_poly.pdbx_strand_id
1 'polypeptide(L)'
;MLLTSCSDSNESPLSPSTPQDVVGKEVTSITDAQTLASRVYNFKVSATSRAAAVPQASMGDVYNMPKKPKVPADAIEIVEAWNPEGKPYTTTSLQAGKSYLVKKGTHLTSGLNLNGATLYVEGELTIDNCWGNSNGKLIVLGGTVNINAISGNTDGNIFLSSCVKLYNYDGKITYNNSNASDFYVSPNDEFYTNTDLNLNGKALRVQGKFYAGGKVTCPDLKSEKGAIVNIQGGTEGLENTDVKLDGIVNIDGNAKFKSLTFENSGQLYCCSLEIPGDLILEGGDGAGSALHTNYLKAKNITIKSSTNIYLVNNSTIECEGTLTTNKNGSGSVILLGKNAKALIKANEIKYNGSGSPMSLMDCYIFQAKNDGGEFYIDVKKMNNSAPGGDNYLFSDCNFPNAGKAHNFSNNSNPVVAKPAECGYTLEPEDPTPGKRIDEVGEIGYDHTHDISATCIQEYNGKLYMSYHTNGKGHGGCIEVFETDANKQTKLLQYLQDKDNTMDFNHLMIDSKSSTPNLYVVGNYAYHNEAGKQTEANGLMARIGINSSGLLDTDVKNIGDAFVNPLIIVPLDQTTQSSSLDENAIIRDGDKLLITSTRGYEVYDPNTLELLNSKPTPGKAKHIAINGNEIAALYYTTRPKDPDEAVDAKLDLFDAGANIATATPKKTIDIASITPNNGKNTIAIDGENIYVCRCANGLTCYDKNGTEKWTWQAPLTASTKKPQGYANGVTYDNNYVYLACGGYGLVVLDKNEMEKGKPKVVAKTRVTGVADETTGKISWNSANYVKLYNGLIYVAYGKNRLKIYQLVDKNASGAGTSYETDKKQTKK
;
A
#
# COMPACT_ATOMS: atom_id res chain seq x y z
N MET A 1 10.86 -44.09 -30.99
CA MET A 1 10.86 -45.04 -32.13
C MET A 1 9.47 -45.67 -32.24
N LEU A 2 9.13 -46.22 -33.41
CA LEU A 2 7.80 -46.80 -33.74
C LEU A 2 7.36 -47.87 -32.70
N LEU A 3 6.06 -48.07 -32.43
CA LEU A 3 5.08 -48.65 -33.37
C LEU A 3 3.67 -48.05 -33.36
N THR A 4 3.01 -48.29 -34.49
CA THR A 4 1.66 -47.89 -34.91
C THR A 4 0.55 -48.82 -34.41
N SER A 5 -0.68 -48.31 -34.28
CA SER A 5 -1.81 -48.84 -35.06
C SER A 5 -3.01 -47.88 -35.05
N CYS A 6 -3.81 -47.93 -36.11
CA CYS A 6 -5.13 -47.29 -36.18
C CYS A 6 -6.20 -48.29 -35.75
N SER A 7 -7.33 -47.79 -35.27
CA SER A 7 -8.63 -48.46 -35.47
C SER A 7 -9.70 -47.42 -35.73
N ASP A 8 -10.26 -47.42 -36.93
CA ASP A 8 -11.55 -46.79 -37.18
C ASP A 8 -12.64 -47.53 -36.37
N SER A 9 -13.62 -46.79 -35.86
CA SER A 9 -14.85 -47.38 -35.33
C SER A 9 -16.00 -46.38 -35.55
N ASN A 10 -16.81 -46.63 -36.58
CA ASN A 10 -18.13 -46.03 -36.68
C ASN A 10 -19.03 -46.72 -35.65
N GLU A 11 -19.21 -46.10 -34.48
CA GLU A 11 -20.19 -46.52 -33.49
C GLU A 11 -21.30 -45.46 -33.42
N SER A 12 -22.55 -45.92 -33.43
CA SER A 12 -23.74 -45.04 -33.34
C SER A 12 -23.93 -44.54 -31.90
N PRO A 13 -24.62 -43.40 -31.68
CA PRO A 13 -24.81 -42.87 -30.33
C PRO A 13 -25.73 -43.79 -29.50
N LEU A 14 -25.11 -44.60 -28.63
CA LEU A 14 -25.81 -45.38 -27.62
C LEU A 14 -26.26 -44.46 -26.47
N SER A 15 -27.52 -44.58 -26.06
CA SER A 15 -28.06 -43.85 -24.92
C SER A 15 -27.53 -44.42 -23.59
N PRO A 16 -27.11 -43.60 -22.62
CA PRO A 16 -26.75 -44.09 -21.29
C PRO A 16 -28.01 -44.60 -20.57
N SER A 17 -27.91 -45.77 -19.93
CA SER A 17 -29.02 -46.40 -19.19
C SER A 17 -28.56 -47.10 -17.90
N THR A 18 -27.56 -46.52 -17.23
CA THR A 18 -27.11 -46.89 -15.88
C THR A 18 -27.11 -45.65 -14.98
N PRO A 19 -27.47 -45.76 -13.70
CA PRO A 19 -27.30 -44.68 -12.73
C PRO A 19 -25.84 -44.24 -12.68
N GLN A 20 -25.59 -42.95 -12.59
CA GLN A 20 -24.22 -42.43 -12.48
C GLN A 20 -23.59 -42.83 -11.15
N ASP A 21 -22.37 -43.38 -11.18
CA ASP A 21 -21.55 -43.54 -9.99
C ASP A 21 -21.00 -42.17 -9.55
N VAL A 22 -21.78 -41.49 -8.73
CA VAL A 22 -21.45 -40.18 -8.14
C VAL A 22 -20.44 -40.37 -7.01
N VAL A 23 -19.15 -40.17 -7.31
CA VAL A 23 -18.07 -40.36 -6.32
C VAL A 23 -17.82 -39.07 -5.54
N GLY A 24 -17.93 -39.13 -4.21
CA GLY A 24 -17.52 -38.05 -3.31
C GLY A 24 -16.05 -38.18 -2.91
N LYS A 25 -15.26 -37.11 -3.06
CA LYS A 25 -13.82 -37.09 -2.77
C LYS A 25 -13.44 -36.23 -1.57
N GLU A 26 -12.50 -36.73 -0.77
CA GLU A 26 -11.92 -35.99 0.36
C GLU A 26 -11.14 -34.75 -0.10
N VAL A 27 -11.23 -33.69 0.69
CA VAL A 27 -10.58 -32.40 0.42
C VAL A 27 -9.75 -31.93 1.60
N THR A 28 -8.63 -31.26 1.32
CA THR A 28 -7.90 -30.46 2.29
C THR A 28 -8.44 -29.04 2.22
N SER A 29 -8.90 -28.50 3.34
CA SER A 29 -9.45 -27.14 3.45
C SER A 29 -8.71 -26.36 4.54
N ILE A 30 -8.29 -25.14 4.23
CA ILE A 30 -7.67 -24.21 5.17
C ILE A 30 -8.54 -22.97 5.26
N THR A 31 -9.02 -22.67 6.47
CA THR A 31 -9.80 -21.46 6.81
C THR A 31 -9.15 -20.65 7.95
N ASP A 32 -7.98 -21.06 8.43
CA ASP A 32 -7.27 -20.33 9.47
C ASP A 32 -6.77 -18.98 8.94
N ALA A 33 -7.27 -17.90 9.55
CA ALA A 33 -7.03 -16.55 9.07
C ALA A 33 -5.55 -16.12 9.17
N GLN A 34 -4.77 -16.65 10.11
CA GLN A 34 -3.34 -16.32 10.22
C GLN A 34 -2.54 -16.96 9.09
N THR A 35 -2.78 -18.25 8.85
CA THR A 35 -2.18 -19.03 7.77
C THR A 35 -2.48 -18.39 6.41
N LEU A 36 -3.74 -18.01 6.16
CA LEU A 36 -4.16 -17.39 4.89
C LEU A 36 -3.70 -15.93 4.74
N ALA A 37 -3.65 -15.15 5.82
CA ALA A 37 -3.23 -13.74 5.76
C ALA A 37 -1.77 -13.56 5.30
N SER A 38 -0.89 -14.52 5.60
CA SER A 38 0.51 -14.51 5.13
C SER A 38 0.64 -14.48 3.60
N ARG A 39 -0.39 -14.94 2.88
CA ARG A 39 -0.45 -15.01 1.41
C ARG A 39 -0.97 -13.72 0.77
N VAL A 40 -1.46 -12.74 1.53
CA VAL A 40 -2.18 -11.57 0.99
C VAL A 40 -1.38 -10.30 1.21
N TYR A 41 -1.11 -9.57 0.12
CA TYR A 41 -0.40 -8.29 0.17
C TYR A 41 -1.34 -7.17 -0.29
N ASN A 42 -1.59 -6.20 0.58
CA ASN A 42 -2.40 -5.01 0.28
C ASN A 42 -1.49 -3.77 0.18
N PHE A 43 -1.51 -3.11 -0.98
CA PHE A 43 -0.55 -2.06 -1.32
C PHE A 43 -1.06 -0.64 -1.03
N LYS A 44 -2.38 -0.44 -1.03
CA LYS A 44 -3.00 0.83 -0.65
C LYS A 44 -3.48 0.80 0.80
N VAL A 45 -2.60 1.21 1.71
CA VAL A 45 -2.99 1.66 3.06
C VAL A 45 -3.12 3.18 3.03
N SER A 46 -4.17 3.73 3.63
CA SER A 46 -4.31 5.18 3.81
C SER A 46 -3.17 5.69 4.71
N ALA A 47 -2.25 6.48 4.15
CA ALA A 47 -1.13 7.04 4.88
C ALA A 47 -1.59 8.18 5.81
N THR A 48 -1.92 7.86 7.05
CA THR A 48 -2.19 8.84 8.11
C THR A 48 -0.92 9.13 8.92
N SER A 49 -0.11 10.09 8.45
CA SER A 49 0.59 11.03 9.33
C SER A 49 1.15 12.23 8.55
N ARG A 50 0.75 13.44 8.98
CA ARG A 50 1.42 14.71 8.65
C ARG A 50 2.69 14.84 9.51
N ALA A 51 3.73 15.43 8.93
CA ALA A 51 4.93 15.98 9.59
C ALA A 51 5.79 15.02 10.46
N ALA A 52 7.06 15.36 10.62
CA ALA A 52 7.98 14.81 11.61
C ALA A 52 7.68 15.38 13.02
N ALA A 53 6.41 15.31 13.44
CA ALA A 53 5.97 15.82 14.74
C ALA A 53 6.74 15.13 15.87
N VAL A 54 7.20 15.90 16.85
CA VAL A 54 7.90 15.35 18.01
C VAL A 54 6.98 14.35 18.75
N PRO A 55 7.43 13.12 19.05
CA PRO A 55 6.61 12.20 19.81
C PRO A 55 6.36 12.75 21.22
N GLN A 56 5.13 12.60 21.73
CA GLN A 56 4.82 12.95 23.13
C GLN A 56 5.76 12.22 24.11
N ALA A 57 6.17 10.99 23.79
CA ALA A 57 7.15 10.22 24.57
C ALA A 57 8.53 10.90 24.69
N SER A 58 8.94 11.71 23.71
CA SER A 58 10.20 12.46 23.74
C SER A 58 10.10 13.73 24.60
N MET A 59 8.93 14.38 24.62
CA MET A 59 8.72 15.66 25.34
C MET A 59 8.17 15.50 26.78
N GLY A 60 7.57 14.34 27.10
CA GLY A 60 6.93 14.11 28.39
C GLY A 60 5.84 15.16 28.68
N ASP A 61 5.87 15.72 29.90
CA ASP A 61 4.92 16.76 30.33
C ASP A 61 4.96 18.02 29.46
N VAL A 62 6.11 18.33 28.85
CA VAL A 62 6.33 19.55 28.06
C VAL A 62 5.64 19.48 26.69
N TYR A 63 5.04 18.34 26.33
CA TYR A 63 4.32 18.20 25.06
C TYR A 63 3.10 19.15 24.96
N ASN A 64 2.43 19.43 26.09
CA ASN A 64 1.25 20.29 26.14
C ASN A 64 1.32 21.26 27.33
N MET A 65 0.63 22.39 27.22
CA MET A 65 0.30 23.20 28.40
C MET A 65 -0.48 22.35 29.41
N PRO A 66 -0.11 22.33 30.71
CA PRO A 66 -0.92 21.69 31.74
C PRO A 66 -2.33 22.29 31.80
N LYS A 67 -3.28 21.56 32.39
CA LYS A 67 -4.67 22.05 32.49
C LYS A 67 -4.74 23.30 33.38
N LYS A 68 -5.32 24.38 32.85
CA LYS A 68 -5.56 25.64 33.58
C LYS A 68 -6.23 25.38 34.93
N PRO A 69 -5.59 25.72 36.06
CA PRO A 69 -6.14 25.52 37.40
C PRO A 69 -7.16 26.62 37.74
N LYS A 70 -7.88 26.43 38.85
CA LYS A 70 -8.67 27.48 39.51
C LYS A 70 -7.93 27.94 40.77
N VAL A 71 -8.13 29.19 41.16
CA VAL A 71 -7.69 29.68 42.47
C VAL A 71 -8.46 28.92 43.58
N PRO A 72 -7.78 28.34 44.59
CA PRO A 72 -8.43 27.71 45.74
C PRO A 72 -9.26 28.71 46.56
N ALA A 73 -10.36 28.24 47.14
CA ALA A 73 -11.24 29.09 47.95
C ALA A 73 -10.60 29.57 49.27
N ASP A 74 -9.53 28.90 49.71
CA ASP A 74 -8.71 29.23 50.88
C ASP A 74 -7.42 29.99 50.52
N ALA A 75 -7.27 30.44 49.27
CA ALA A 75 -6.12 31.25 48.86
C ALA A 75 -6.13 32.62 49.56
N ILE A 76 -5.00 32.97 50.18
CA ILE A 76 -4.84 34.19 50.96
C ILE A 76 -4.55 35.36 50.01
N GLU A 77 -5.46 36.33 49.94
CA GLU A 77 -5.26 37.56 49.16
C GLU A 77 -4.04 38.35 49.67
N ILE A 78 -3.16 38.77 48.74
CA ILE A 78 -2.10 39.73 48.99
C ILE A 78 -2.68 41.14 48.78
N VAL A 79 -2.37 42.06 49.69
CA VAL A 79 -2.93 43.42 49.74
C VAL A 79 -1.84 44.49 49.59
N GLU A 80 -2.18 45.69 49.11
CA GLU A 80 -1.19 46.77 48.89
C GLU A 80 -0.71 47.44 50.20
N ALA A 81 -1.39 47.20 51.32
CA ALA A 81 -1.02 47.67 52.65
C ALA A 81 -1.43 46.66 53.73
N TRP A 82 -0.64 46.56 54.82
CA TRP A 82 -0.94 45.68 55.95
C TRP A 82 -2.35 45.94 56.52
N ASN A 83 -3.15 44.88 56.67
CA ASN A 83 -4.51 44.97 57.17
C ASN A 83 -4.66 44.36 58.59
N PRO A 84 -5.71 44.73 59.36
CA PRO A 84 -5.94 44.17 60.70
C PRO A 84 -6.24 42.67 60.73
N GLU A 85 -6.54 42.06 59.58
CA GLU A 85 -6.88 40.64 59.42
C GLU A 85 -5.63 39.74 59.29
N GLY A 86 -4.42 40.34 59.23
CA GLY A 86 -3.16 39.61 59.11
C GLY A 86 -2.85 39.10 57.69
N LYS A 87 -3.44 39.69 56.65
CA LYS A 87 -3.11 39.36 55.25
C LYS A 87 -1.68 39.85 54.90
N PRO A 88 -0.90 39.08 54.12
CA PRO A 88 0.41 39.50 53.66
C PRO A 88 0.30 40.67 52.67
N TYR A 89 1.28 41.57 52.71
CA TYR A 89 1.38 42.72 51.79
C TYR A 89 2.55 42.58 50.79
N THR A 90 3.30 41.48 50.86
CA THR A 90 4.43 41.17 49.99
C THR A 90 4.39 39.70 49.57
N THR A 91 5.17 39.38 48.54
CA THR A 91 5.49 38.03 48.11
C THR A 91 6.77 37.47 48.74
N THR A 92 7.29 38.09 49.82
CA THR A 92 8.64 37.82 50.37
C THR A 92 8.67 36.87 51.57
N SER A 93 7.52 36.49 52.14
CA SER A 93 7.40 35.69 53.38
C SER A 93 6.26 34.68 53.31
N LEU A 94 6.14 33.98 52.18
CA LEU A 94 5.08 33.00 51.97
C LEU A 94 5.36 31.68 52.74
N GLN A 95 4.29 30.98 53.13
CA GLN A 95 4.38 29.72 53.87
C GLN A 95 4.27 28.51 52.94
N ALA A 96 5.15 27.53 53.13
CA ALA A 96 5.15 26.28 52.37
C ALA A 96 3.78 25.59 52.37
N GLY A 97 3.34 25.12 51.19
CA GLY A 97 2.08 24.42 51.02
C GLY A 97 0.81 25.29 51.12
N LYS A 98 0.94 26.62 51.30
CA LYS A 98 -0.19 27.56 51.24
C LYS A 98 -0.39 28.15 49.85
N SER A 99 -1.62 28.63 49.60
CA SER A 99 -2.00 29.34 48.37
C SER A 99 -2.20 30.82 48.65
N TYR A 100 -1.73 31.68 47.75
CA TYR A 100 -1.83 33.14 47.84
C TYR A 100 -2.34 33.74 46.52
N LEU A 101 -2.97 34.92 46.55
CA LEU A 101 -3.55 35.56 45.35
C LEU A 101 -3.18 37.05 45.26
N VAL A 102 -2.52 37.46 44.17
CA VAL A 102 -2.53 38.85 43.69
C VAL A 102 -3.77 39.03 42.84
N LYS A 103 -4.80 39.68 43.38
CA LYS A 103 -6.14 39.76 42.80
C LYS A 103 -6.20 40.75 41.63
N LYS A 104 -7.15 40.54 40.71
CA LYS A 104 -7.41 41.48 39.62
C LYS A 104 -7.65 42.90 40.15
N GLY A 105 -6.89 43.86 39.63
CA GLY A 105 -6.93 45.27 40.04
C GLY A 105 -5.92 45.67 41.13
N THR A 106 -5.18 44.71 41.70
CA THR A 106 -4.03 44.95 42.57
C THR A 106 -2.76 45.14 41.75
N HIS A 107 -1.94 46.14 42.08
CA HIS A 107 -0.64 46.39 41.47
C HIS A 107 0.45 46.31 42.55
N LEU A 108 1.27 45.25 42.49
CA LEU A 108 2.29 44.97 43.51
C LEU A 108 3.70 44.97 42.91
N THR A 109 4.59 45.77 43.47
CA THR A 109 6.05 45.64 43.26
C THR A 109 6.65 45.02 44.52
N SER A 110 7.21 43.82 44.41
CA SER A 110 7.68 43.05 45.57
C SER A 110 8.63 41.92 45.17
N GLY A 111 9.54 41.56 46.07
CA GLY A 111 10.41 40.42 45.90
C GLY A 111 9.71 39.07 46.01
N LEU A 112 10.13 38.11 45.19
CA LEU A 112 9.54 36.78 45.14
C LEU A 112 10.31 35.80 46.04
N ASN A 113 9.66 35.35 47.11
CA ASN A 113 10.08 34.25 47.97
C ASN A 113 8.88 33.34 48.28
N LEU A 114 8.68 32.37 47.39
CA LEU A 114 7.60 31.40 47.42
C LEU A 114 7.75 30.38 48.56
N ASN A 115 8.98 29.96 48.92
CA ASN A 115 9.22 29.00 50.01
C ASN A 115 8.28 27.77 49.97
N GLY A 116 8.09 27.16 48.79
CA GLY A 116 7.18 26.03 48.59
C GLY A 116 5.67 26.36 48.56
N ALA A 117 5.29 27.64 48.53
CA ALA A 117 3.91 28.10 48.35
C ALA A 117 3.48 28.10 46.87
N THR A 118 2.17 28.25 46.63
CA THR A 118 1.61 28.54 45.31
C THR A 118 1.05 29.97 45.29
N LEU A 119 1.57 30.81 44.39
CA LEU A 119 1.10 32.18 44.18
C LEU A 119 0.30 32.26 42.88
N TYR A 120 -0.96 32.71 42.98
CA TYR A 120 -1.84 32.99 41.85
C TYR A 120 -1.80 34.49 41.53
N VAL A 121 -1.78 34.85 40.24
CA VAL A 121 -1.74 36.26 39.78
C VAL A 121 -2.84 36.52 38.75
N GLU A 122 -3.86 37.25 39.16
CA GLU A 122 -4.92 37.83 38.32
C GLU A 122 -4.77 39.35 38.15
N GLY A 123 -4.02 40.00 39.05
CA GLY A 123 -3.63 41.42 38.98
C GLY A 123 -2.30 41.64 38.27
N GLU A 124 -1.52 42.61 38.74
CA GLU A 124 -0.17 42.90 38.25
C GLU A 124 0.87 42.67 39.36
N LEU A 125 1.90 41.89 39.06
CA LEU A 125 3.04 41.62 39.93
C LEU A 125 4.35 42.00 39.22
N THR A 126 5.04 43.01 39.74
CA THR A 126 6.41 43.35 39.35
C THR A 126 7.39 42.73 40.34
N ILE A 127 8.21 41.80 39.85
CA ILE A 127 9.21 41.07 40.62
C ILE A 127 10.52 41.86 40.57
N ASP A 128 10.88 42.49 41.69
CA ASP A 128 12.08 43.32 41.85
C ASP A 128 13.17 42.66 42.70
N ASN A 129 12.78 41.79 43.66
CA ASN A 129 13.52 40.80 44.46
C ASN A 129 13.37 39.32 44.00
N CYS A 130 14.28 38.37 44.18
CA CYS A 130 13.98 36.92 44.08
C CYS A 130 14.92 36.09 44.96
N TRP A 131 14.41 35.24 45.86
CA TRP A 131 15.21 34.32 46.70
C TRP A 131 14.33 33.25 47.35
N GLY A 132 14.92 32.15 47.84
CA GLY A 132 14.22 31.21 48.76
C GLY A 132 13.04 30.41 48.16
N ASN A 133 12.84 30.45 46.83
CA ASN A 133 11.65 29.91 46.18
C ASN A 133 11.56 28.37 46.08
N SER A 134 12.31 27.61 46.88
CA SER A 134 12.43 26.14 46.84
C SER A 134 11.09 25.41 46.62
N ASN A 135 10.92 24.79 45.44
CA ASN A 135 9.70 24.06 45.02
C ASN A 135 8.40 24.90 44.95
N GLY A 136 8.51 26.23 44.85
CA GLY A 136 7.36 27.13 44.72
C GLY A 136 6.69 27.09 43.35
N LYS A 137 5.43 27.54 43.28
CA LYS A 137 4.67 27.69 42.03
C LYS A 137 4.19 29.13 41.84
N LEU A 138 4.34 29.65 40.63
CA LEU A 138 3.75 30.92 40.19
C LEU A 138 2.74 30.65 39.06
N ILE A 139 1.48 31.01 39.27
CA ILE A 139 0.38 30.68 38.36
C ILE A 139 -0.31 31.98 37.94
N VAL A 140 -0.07 32.41 36.70
CA VAL A 140 -0.68 33.62 36.16
C VAL A 140 -1.99 33.24 35.45
N LEU A 141 -3.07 33.92 35.80
CA LEU A 141 -4.43 33.65 35.32
C LEU A 141 -5.02 34.93 34.68
N GLY A 142 -4.52 35.30 33.51
CA GLY A 142 -4.90 36.55 32.84
C GLY A 142 -4.32 37.83 33.45
N GLY A 143 -3.51 37.73 34.51
CA GLY A 143 -2.76 38.84 35.09
C GLY A 143 -1.49 39.21 34.31
N THR A 144 -0.74 40.18 34.83
CA THR A 144 0.57 40.58 34.30
C THR A 144 1.67 40.27 35.31
N VAL A 145 2.78 39.70 34.85
CA VAL A 145 4.00 39.55 35.64
C VAL A 145 5.17 40.23 34.91
N ASN A 146 5.77 41.21 35.56
CA ASN A 146 6.95 41.91 35.07
C ASN A 146 8.19 41.41 35.84
N ILE A 147 9.14 40.78 35.15
CA ILE A 147 10.36 40.21 35.74
C ILE A 147 11.52 41.19 35.49
N ASN A 148 11.97 41.90 36.54
CA ASN A 148 12.92 43.03 36.43
C ASN A 148 14.29 42.75 37.12
N ALA A 149 14.79 41.52 37.13
CA ALA A 149 15.41 40.94 38.34
C ALA A 149 16.89 40.46 38.24
N ILE A 150 17.86 40.72 39.13
CA ILE A 150 18.06 41.63 40.30
C ILE A 150 19.58 41.86 40.55
N SER A 151 19.97 42.73 41.50
CA SER A 151 21.29 42.73 42.16
C SER A 151 21.67 41.35 42.73
N GLY A 152 22.82 40.81 42.31
CA GLY A 152 23.32 39.50 42.71
C GLY A 152 22.99 38.38 41.73
N ASN A 153 22.01 38.56 40.84
CA ASN A 153 21.74 37.66 39.72
C ASN A 153 22.74 37.93 38.59
N THR A 154 23.83 37.16 38.54
CA THR A 154 24.87 37.29 37.51
C THR A 154 24.63 36.41 36.28
N ASP A 155 23.93 35.28 36.42
CA ASP A 155 23.78 34.26 35.37
C ASP A 155 22.49 34.37 34.54
N GLY A 156 21.54 35.22 34.95
CA GLY A 156 20.27 35.46 34.25
C GLY A 156 19.16 34.49 34.62
N ASN A 157 19.38 33.68 35.66
CA ASN A 157 18.40 32.72 36.13
C ASN A 157 17.14 33.43 36.62
N ILE A 158 15.99 33.15 35.99
CA ILE A 158 14.74 33.85 36.33
C ILE A 158 14.25 33.58 37.75
N PHE A 159 14.73 32.50 38.40
CA PHE A 159 14.35 32.09 39.77
C PHE A 159 15.53 31.80 40.71
N LEU A 160 16.79 32.06 40.31
CA LEU A 160 18.01 31.73 41.09
C LEU A 160 18.10 30.25 41.52
N SER A 161 17.91 29.31 40.59
CA SER A 161 18.17 27.86 40.78
C SER A 161 17.38 27.23 41.92
N SER A 162 16.08 27.52 42.00
CA SER A 162 15.24 27.23 43.17
C SER A 162 14.08 26.25 42.91
N CYS A 163 14.09 25.54 41.77
CA CYS A 163 13.09 24.53 41.41
C CYS A 163 11.67 25.12 41.32
N VAL A 164 11.55 26.30 40.71
CA VAL A 164 10.28 27.03 40.60
C VAL A 164 9.53 26.65 39.34
N LYS A 165 8.21 26.61 39.46
CA LYS A 165 7.31 26.28 38.34
C LYS A 165 6.40 27.46 38.02
N LEU A 166 6.64 28.12 36.89
CA LEU A 166 5.80 29.20 36.37
C LEU A 166 4.86 28.65 35.30
N TYR A 167 3.56 28.89 35.47
CA TYR A 167 2.53 28.57 34.48
C TYR A 167 1.71 29.83 34.16
N ASN A 168 1.90 30.39 32.97
CA ASN A 168 1.15 31.53 32.46
C ASN A 168 -0.03 31.07 31.60
N TYR A 169 -1.24 31.36 32.05
CA TYR A 169 -2.50 31.09 31.36
C TYR A 169 -3.19 32.39 30.97
N ASP A 170 -3.11 32.76 29.70
CA ASP A 170 -3.74 33.92 29.08
C ASP A 170 -3.28 35.27 29.66
N GLY A 171 -2.22 35.27 30.47
CA GLY A 171 -1.63 36.46 31.08
C GLY A 171 -0.41 36.98 30.32
N LYS A 172 0.15 38.10 30.75
CA LYS A 172 1.30 38.76 30.13
C LYS A 172 2.55 38.57 30.97
N ILE A 173 3.59 37.97 30.41
CA ILE A 173 4.95 37.99 30.99
C ILE A 173 5.76 39.09 30.29
N THR A 174 6.49 39.91 31.06
CA THR A 174 7.54 40.79 30.51
C THR A 174 8.88 40.49 31.18
N TYR A 175 9.97 40.53 30.41
CA TYR A 175 11.33 40.35 30.93
C TYR A 175 12.13 41.63 30.69
N ASN A 176 12.33 42.42 31.74
CA ASN A 176 13.02 43.71 31.68
C ASN A 176 14.27 43.71 32.58
N ASN A 177 14.95 42.56 32.68
CA ASN A 177 16.19 42.43 33.45
C ASN A 177 17.27 43.37 32.87
N SER A 178 17.71 44.33 33.69
CA SER A 178 18.70 45.34 33.32
C SER A 178 20.13 44.82 33.24
N ASN A 179 20.41 43.64 33.82
CA ASN A 179 21.73 43.02 33.73
C ASN A 179 21.98 42.50 32.30
N ALA A 180 23.25 42.25 31.94
CA ALA A 180 23.59 41.72 30.61
C ALA A 180 23.02 40.31 30.35
N SER A 181 22.66 39.59 31.40
CA SER A 181 22.33 38.16 31.42
C SER A 181 21.10 37.76 30.59
N ASP A 182 21.06 36.49 30.20
CA ASP A 182 20.02 35.87 29.36
C ASP A 182 18.70 35.64 30.13
N PHE A 183 17.65 35.14 29.46
CA PHE A 183 16.49 34.54 30.13
C PHE A 183 16.79 33.06 30.39
N TYR A 184 17.16 32.70 31.61
CA TYR A 184 17.63 31.35 31.92
C TYR A 184 16.64 30.54 32.79
N VAL A 185 16.14 29.44 32.24
CA VAL A 185 15.34 28.40 32.93
C VAL A 185 16.26 27.26 33.34
N SER A 186 16.58 27.17 34.63
CA SER A 186 17.67 26.33 35.13
C SER A 186 17.24 24.89 35.49
N PRO A 187 18.15 24.00 35.95
CA PRO A 187 17.79 22.64 36.34
C PRO A 187 16.63 22.60 37.33
N ASN A 188 15.66 21.74 37.04
CA ASN A 188 14.43 21.53 37.83
C ASN A 188 13.42 22.70 37.81
N ASP A 189 13.74 23.84 37.19
CA ASP A 189 12.75 24.88 36.92
C ASP A 189 11.83 24.48 35.76
N GLU A 190 10.60 24.98 35.80
CA GLU A 190 9.59 24.80 34.77
C GLU A 190 9.03 26.16 34.37
N PHE A 191 9.08 26.50 33.07
CA PHE A 191 8.43 27.68 32.52
C PHE A 191 7.45 27.27 31.42
N TYR A 192 6.18 27.60 31.61
CA TYR A 192 5.10 27.31 30.69
C TYR A 192 4.31 28.59 30.41
N THR A 193 4.10 28.92 29.14
CA THR A 193 3.20 30.00 28.71
C THR A 193 2.35 29.53 27.54
N ASN A 194 1.08 29.92 27.49
CA ASN A 194 0.24 29.72 26.30
C ASN A 194 0.13 30.99 25.41
N THR A 195 0.83 32.06 25.77
CA THR A 195 0.91 33.32 25.01
C THR A 195 2.27 33.47 24.32
N ASP A 196 2.38 34.44 23.41
CA ASP A 196 3.66 34.92 22.89
C ASP A 196 4.58 35.39 24.02
N LEU A 197 5.89 35.29 23.80
CA LEU A 197 6.95 35.69 24.72
C LEU A 197 8.06 36.43 23.98
N ASN A 198 8.19 37.72 24.25
CA ASN A 198 9.33 38.53 23.79
C ASN A 198 10.34 38.66 24.92
N LEU A 199 11.58 38.23 24.67
CA LEU A 199 12.68 38.27 25.63
C LEU A 199 13.48 39.59 25.59
N ASN A 200 12.98 40.62 24.91
CA ASN A 200 13.54 41.98 24.88
C ASN A 200 15.05 42.02 24.55
N GLY A 201 15.46 41.23 23.56
CA GLY A 201 16.86 41.14 23.13
C GLY A 201 17.76 40.25 24.00
N LYS A 202 17.19 39.41 24.86
CA LYS A 202 17.91 38.40 25.66
C LYS A 202 17.76 37.01 25.05
N ALA A 203 18.82 36.19 25.12
CA ALA A 203 18.74 34.81 24.65
C ALA A 203 17.74 33.99 25.48
N LEU A 204 17.10 33.00 24.85
CA LEU A 204 16.42 31.93 25.58
C LEU A 204 17.46 30.87 25.95
N ARG A 205 17.78 30.76 27.24
CA ARG A 205 18.68 29.74 27.78
C ARG A 205 17.87 28.74 28.60
N VAL A 206 17.98 27.44 28.31
CA VAL A 206 17.20 26.41 29.00
C VAL A 206 18.08 25.23 29.37
N GLN A 207 17.98 24.81 30.64
CA GLN A 207 18.43 23.50 31.13
C GLN A 207 17.27 22.73 31.80
N GLY A 208 16.20 23.42 32.21
CA GLY A 208 14.96 22.82 32.73
C GLY A 208 13.91 22.50 31.65
N LYS A 209 12.62 22.63 32.00
CA LYS A 209 11.49 22.46 31.07
C LYS A 209 10.96 23.82 30.59
N PHE A 210 10.81 24.00 29.28
CA PHE A 210 10.25 25.21 28.68
C PHE A 210 9.14 24.88 27.68
N TYR A 211 7.96 25.49 27.85
CA TYR A 211 6.85 25.43 26.89
C TYR A 211 6.36 26.84 26.54
N ALA A 212 6.23 27.13 25.25
CA ALA A 212 5.55 28.30 24.71
C ALA A 212 4.49 27.87 23.69
N GLY A 213 3.22 28.11 24.01
CA GLY A 213 2.08 27.95 23.09
C GLY A 213 2.04 29.02 22.00
N GLY A 214 2.56 30.22 22.30
CA GLY A 214 2.73 31.32 21.34
C GLY A 214 4.15 31.38 20.77
N LYS A 215 4.42 32.44 19.99
CA LYS A 215 5.72 32.72 19.38
C LYS A 215 6.74 33.13 20.45
N VAL A 216 8.00 32.69 20.29
CA VAL A 216 9.13 33.20 21.07
C VAL A 216 10.00 34.13 20.22
N THR A 217 10.18 35.38 20.67
CA THR A 217 11.09 36.34 20.05
C THR A 217 12.37 36.47 20.89
N CYS A 218 13.51 36.03 20.33
CA CYS A 218 14.82 36.07 20.99
C CYS A 218 15.96 36.06 19.96
N PRO A 219 17.11 36.71 20.24
CA PRO A 219 18.25 36.75 19.31
C PRO A 219 19.09 35.47 19.32
N ASP A 220 18.91 34.59 20.32
CA ASP A 220 19.70 33.37 20.48
C ASP A 220 18.94 32.33 21.32
N LEU A 221 19.22 31.05 21.07
CA LEU A 221 18.60 29.88 21.70
C LEU A 221 19.70 28.91 22.15
N LYS A 222 19.85 28.78 23.47
CA LYS A 222 20.88 27.97 24.14
C LYS A 222 20.18 26.84 24.91
N SER A 223 20.12 25.66 24.29
CA SER A 223 19.61 24.46 24.96
C SER A 223 20.78 23.70 25.59
N GLU A 224 20.73 23.46 26.89
CA GLU A 224 21.77 22.80 27.69
C GLU A 224 21.38 21.38 28.12
N LYS A 225 22.37 20.58 28.52
CA LYS A 225 22.18 19.17 28.93
C LYS A 225 20.99 18.97 29.87
N GLY A 226 19.99 18.24 29.38
CA GLY A 226 18.77 17.88 30.10
C GLY A 226 17.56 18.75 29.76
N ALA A 227 17.73 19.81 28.96
CA ALA A 227 16.65 20.67 28.53
C ALA A 227 15.57 19.94 27.72
N ILE A 228 14.33 20.35 27.94
CA ILE A 228 13.19 19.97 27.11
C ILE A 228 12.45 21.26 26.75
N VAL A 229 12.52 21.65 25.47
CA VAL A 229 12.01 22.92 24.94
C VAL A 229 10.93 22.64 23.90
N ASN A 230 9.73 23.19 24.10
CA ASN A 230 8.63 23.09 23.14
C ASN A 230 8.09 24.48 22.79
N ILE A 231 8.24 24.90 21.54
CA ILE A 231 7.76 26.18 21.02
C ILE A 231 6.74 25.89 19.92
N GLN A 232 5.47 26.21 20.15
CA GLN A 232 4.36 25.90 19.26
C GLN A 232 4.04 27.06 18.30
N GLY A 233 4.28 28.32 18.69
CA GLY A 233 4.06 29.49 17.82
C GLY A 233 5.25 29.89 16.95
N GLY A 234 6.26 29.02 16.83
CA GLY A 234 7.51 29.31 16.13
C GLY A 234 8.42 30.33 16.83
N THR A 235 9.52 30.69 16.15
CA THR A 235 10.56 31.59 16.66
C THR A 235 10.79 32.79 15.75
N GLU A 236 11.29 33.90 16.31
CA GLU A 236 11.72 35.09 15.56
C GLU A 236 12.99 35.68 16.16
N GLY A 237 13.97 36.04 15.31
CA GLY A 237 15.25 36.64 15.70
C GLY A 237 16.47 35.70 15.69
N LEU A 238 16.27 34.42 15.35
CA LEU A 238 17.34 33.40 15.31
C LEU A 238 18.03 33.29 13.94
N GLU A 239 17.56 34.02 12.93
CA GLU A 239 17.86 33.79 11.50
C GLU A 239 19.34 33.98 11.15
N ASN A 240 20.07 34.76 11.97
CA ASN A 240 21.48 35.08 11.80
C ASN A 240 22.37 34.49 12.91
N THR A 241 21.84 33.58 13.72
CA THR A 241 22.50 33.10 14.94
C THR A 241 23.09 31.69 14.78
N ASP A 242 24.24 31.46 15.43
CA ASP A 242 24.91 30.16 15.49
C ASP A 242 24.32 29.34 16.65
N VAL A 243 23.28 28.56 16.37
CA VAL A 243 22.48 27.88 17.40
C VAL A 243 23.14 26.59 17.88
N LYS A 244 23.16 26.40 19.20
CA LYS A 244 23.73 25.22 19.88
C LYS A 244 22.69 24.52 20.73
N LEU A 245 22.52 23.22 20.48
CA LEU A 245 21.51 22.41 21.15
C LEU A 245 22.11 21.18 21.84
N ASP A 246 21.94 21.12 23.16
CA ASP A 246 22.01 19.91 23.99
C ASP A 246 20.62 19.72 24.66
N GLY A 247 20.14 18.50 24.79
CA GLY A 247 18.73 18.21 25.12
C GLY A 247 17.79 18.19 23.91
N ILE A 248 16.48 18.26 24.17
CA ILE A 248 15.43 18.08 23.14
C ILE A 248 14.71 19.40 22.88
N VAL A 249 14.73 19.85 21.63
CA VAL A 249 14.05 21.08 21.19
C VAL A 249 13.05 20.77 20.08
N ASN A 250 11.80 21.21 20.26
CA ASN A 250 10.77 21.26 19.23
C ASN A 250 10.40 22.71 18.92
N ILE A 251 10.50 23.09 17.64
CA ILE A 251 9.97 24.34 17.09
C ILE A 251 8.91 23.93 16.07
N ASP A 252 7.64 24.04 16.45
CA ASP A 252 6.54 23.78 15.52
C ASP A 252 6.54 24.84 14.40
N GLY A 253 6.34 24.39 13.17
CA GLY A 253 6.57 25.19 11.98
C GLY A 253 8.06 25.37 11.61
N ASN A 254 8.44 26.59 11.24
CA ASN A 254 9.66 26.85 10.47
C ASN A 254 10.78 27.42 11.35
N ALA A 255 11.97 26.84 11.24
CA ALA A 255 13.21 27.27 11.86
C ALA A 255 14.22 27.76 10.81
N LYS A 256 14.97 28.82 11.15
CA LYS A 256 16.03 29.39 10.32
C LYS A 256 17.16 29.87 11.21
N PHE A 257 18.39 29.42 10.94
CA PHE A 257 19.59 29.78 11.71
C PHE A 257 20.76 30.08 10.76
N LYS A 258 21.79 30.78 11.25
CA LYS A 258 23.05 30.92 10.49
C LYS A 258 23.85 29.61 10.47
N SER A 259 23.88 28.90 11.61
CA SER A 259 24.41 27.55 11.73
C SER A 259 23.71 26.79 12.86
N LEU A 260 23.85 25.47 12.86
CA LEU A 260 23.30 24.57 13.88
C LEU A 260 24.39 23.58 14.31
N THR A 261 24.61 23.43 15.61
CA THR A 261 25.49 22.41 16.20
C THR A 261 24.73 21.65 17.29
N PHE A 262 24.79 20.32 17.23
CA PHE A 262 24.34 19.46 18.33
C PHE A 262 25.50 19.16 19.28
N GLU A 263 25.32 19.47 20.56
CA GLU A 263 26.22 19.07 21.64
C GLU A 263 25.59 17.88 22.39
N ASN A 264 26.42 16.92 22.81
CA ASN A 264 25.98 15.67 23.44
C ASN A 264 24.77 15.02 22.72
N SER A 265 23.62 14.90 23.40
CA SER A 265 22.41 14.25 22.88
C SER A 265 21.40 15.22 22.26
N GLY A 266 21.87 16.36 21.74
CA GLY A 266 21.04 17.40 21.12
C GLY A 266 20.11 16.90 20.02
N GLN A 267 18.82 17.21 20.13
CA GLN A 267 17.81 16.91 19.11
C GLN A 267 17.02 18.17 18.72
N LEU A 268 16.76 18.32 17.43
CA LEU A 268 15.86 19.35 16.89
C LEU A 268 14.72 18.69 16.12
N TYR A 269 13.49 19.09 16.45
CA TYR A 269 12.27 18.79 15.71
C TYR A 269 11.73 20.10 15.14
N CYS A 270 11.47 20.13 13.83
CA CYS A 270 10.86 21.26 13.14
C CYS A 270 10.16 20.80 11.87
N CYS A 271 9.28 21.64 11.31
CA CYS A 271 8.67 21.37 10.01
C CYS A 271 9.66 21.69 8.88
N SER A 272 10.36 22.83 8.97
CA SER A 272 11.37 23.24 8.01
C SER A 272 12.61 23.80 8.71
N LEU A 273 13.82 23.50 8.22
CA LEU A 273 15.08 24.11 8.63
C LEU A 273 15.80 24.74 7.44
N GLU A 274 16.08 26.04 7.51
CA GLU A 274 16.94 26.75 6.56
C GLU A 274 18.24 27.19 7.24
N ILE A 275 19.38 26.79 6.66
CA ILE A 275 20.73 27.22 7.04
C ILE A 275 21.36 27.89 5.81
N PRO A 276 21.48 29.24 5.73
CA PRO A 276 22.06 29.90 4.55
C PRO A 276 23.54 29.57 4.29
N GLY A 277 24.24 29.05 5.31
CA GLY A 277 25.62 28.58 5.24
C GLY A 277 25.73 27.05 5.21
N ASP A 278 26.83 26.55 5.75
CA ASP A 278 27.11 25.11 5.83
C ASP A 278 26.49 24.52 7.11
N LEU A 279 25.71 23.45 6.97
CA LEU A 279 25.25 22.64 8.10
C LEU A 279 26.28 21.56 8.42
N ILE A 280 26.81 21.56 9.64
CA ILE A 280 27.79 20.58 10.09
C ILE A 280 27.25 19.85 11.32
N LEU A 281 26.99 18.54 11.18
CA LEU A 281 26.48 17.69 12.25
C LEU A 281 27.64 16.97 12.94
N GLU A 282 28.08 17.54 14.07
CA GLU A 282 29.25 17.10 14.85
C GLU A 282 28.91 16.42 16.20
N GLY A 283 27.64 16.05 16.44
CA GLY A 283 27.19 15.45 17.69
C GLY A 283 27.98 14.19 18.09
N GLY A 284 28.00 13.82 19.38
CA GLY A 284 28.84 12.70 19.83
C GLY A 284 28.46 11.36 19.18
N ASP A 285 29.45 10.57 18.76
CA ASP A 285 29.19 9.19 18.30
C ASP A 285 28.53 8.38 19.43
N GLY A 286 27.33 7.83 19.17
CA GLY A 286 26.53 7.13 20.17
C GLY A 286 25.78 8.03 21.17
N ALA A 287 25.88 9.36 21.06
CA ALA A 287 25.22 10.29 21.97
C ALA A 287 23.72 10.51 21.68
N GLY A 288 23.20 10.01 20.56
CA GLY A 288 21.77 10.08 20.21
C GLY A 288 21.31 11.42 19.64
N SER A 289 22.23 12.22 19.10
CA SER A 289 21.92 13.49 18.42
C SER A 289 21.12 13.26 17.13
N ALA A 290 20.11 14.10 16.86
CA ALA A 290 19.23 13.91 15.72
C ALA A 290 18.57 15.21 15.21
N LEU A 291 18.44 15.33 13.88
CA LEU A 291 17.62 16.35 13.23
C LEU A 291 16.36 15.68 12.67
N HIS A 292 15.19 16.14 13.07
CA HIS A 292 13.89 15.70 12.54
C HIS A 292 13.26 16.85 11.76
N THR A 293 13.05 16.69 10.45
CA THR A 293 12.48 17.74 9.60
C THR A 293 11.77 17.24 8.35
N ASN A 294 10.77 17.99 7.88
CA ASN A 294 10.15 17.79 6.57
C ASN A 294 10.94 18.49 5.45
N TYR A 295 11.51 19.66 5.71
CA TYR A 295 12.32 20.38 4.73
C TYR A 295 13.66 20.79 5.34
N LEU A 296 14.75 20.51 4.62
CA LEU A 296 16.08 20.99 4.99
C LEU A 296 16.69 21.71 3.79
N LYS A 297 17.06 22.98 3.97
CA LYS A 297 17.85 23.72 2.99
C LYS A 297 19.19 24.13 3.60
N ALA A 298 20.29 23.84 2.92
CA ALA A 298 21.63 24.27 3.33
C ALA A 298 22.57 24.47 2.12
N LYS A 299 23.62 25.29 2.29
CA LYS A 299 24.65 25.46 1.26
C LYS A 299 25.48 24.19 1.08
N ASN A 300 25.99 23.63 2.16
CA ASN A 300 26.60 22.30 2.22
C ASN A 300 26.05 21.56 3.44
N ILE A 301 26.04 20.23 3.40
CA ILE A 301 25.63 19.39 4.54
C ILE A 301 26.77 18.43 4.83
N THR A 302 27.33 18.46 6.03
CA THR A 302 28.40 17.53 6.46
C THR A 302 27.99 16.78 7.71
N ILE A 303 27.73 15.48 7.57
CA ILE A 303 27.49 14.55 8.67
C ILE A 303 28.85 14.01 9.13
N LYS A 304 29.45 14.62 10.16
CA LYS A 304 30.79 14.21 10.64
C LYS A 304 30.75 13.01 11.59
N SER A 305 29.65 12.83 12.30
CA SER A 305 29.45 11.80 13.32
C SER A 305 28.25 10.90 13.00
N SER A 306 27.90 10.01 13.93
CA SER A 306 26.70 9.16 13.86
C SER A 306 25.38 9.91 14.12
N THR A 307 25.33 11.21 13.82
CA THR A 307 24.12 12.03 13.86
C THR A 307 23.23 11.66 12.67
N ASN A 308 21.92 11.51 12.89
CA ASN A 308 20.97 11.14 11.84
C ASN A 308 19.99 12.27 11.50
N ILE A 309 19.64 12.37 10.23
CA ILE A 309 18.58 13.25 9.71
C ILE A 309 17.35 12.39 9.44
N TYR A 310 16.29 12.59 10.22
CA TYR A 310 15.03 11.88 10.09
C TYR A 310 14.05 12.66 9.22
N LEU A 311 13.59 11.98 8.18
CA LEU A 311 12.60 12.43 7.20
C LEU A 311 11.32 11.59 7.34
N VAL A 312 10.20 12.12 6.85
CA VAL A 312 8.92 11.42 6.72
C VAL A 312 8.43 11.47 5.27
N ASN A 313 7.24 10.95 4.99
CA ASN A 313 6.66 11.04 3.65
C ASN A 313 6.53 12.49 3.17
N ASN A 314 6.90 12.73 1.90
CA ASN A 314 6.98 14.05 1.25
C ASN A 314 8.03 15.01 1.85
N SER A 315 9.04 14.48 2.55
CA SER A 315 10.20 15.27 2.98
C SER A 315 11.11 15.67 1.81
N THR A 316 11.89 16.74 1.97
CA THR A 316 12.91 17.16 1.00
C THR A 316 14.18 17.70 1.66
N ILE A 317 15.34 17.34 1.11
CA ILE A 317 16.63 17.99 1.38
C ILE A 317 17.05 18.74 0.11
N GLU A 318 17.38 20.03 0.25
CA GLU A 318 17.99 20.87 -0.78
C GLU A 318 19.37 21.33 -0.33
N CYS A 319 20.39 20.59 -0.73
CA CYS A 319 21.79 20.93 -0.55
C CYS A 319 22.29 21.67 -1.80
N GLU A 320 22.63 22.96 -1.70
CA GLU A 320 23.06 23.74 -2.87
C GLU A 320 24.44 23.31 -3.41
N GLY A 321 25.27 22.70 -2.55
CA GLY A 321 26.63 22.23 -2.82
C GLY A 321 26.76 20.72 -2.59
N THR A 322 27.62 20.36 -1.65
CA THR A 322 27.96 18.95 -1.37
C THR A 322 27.27 18.44 -0.11
N LEU A 323 26.59 17.29 -0.21
CA LEU A 323 26.16 16.48 0.93
C LEU A 323 27.23 15.41 1.22
N THR A 324 27.87 15.48 2.39
CA THR A 324 28.98 14.61 2.80
C THR A 324 28.61 13.82 4.04
N THR A 325 28.92 12.52 4.07
CA THR A 325 29.05 11.76 5.34
C THR A 325 30.48 11.28 5.53
N ASN A 326 31.00 11.43 6.75
CA ASN A 326 32.26 10.82 7.18
C ASN A 326 32.01 9.47 7.90
N LYS A 327 30.74 9.05 8.00
CA LYS A 327 30.27 7.90 8.79
C LYS A 327 29.21 7.12 8.01
N ASN A 328 29.50 6.76 6.76
CA ASN A 328 28.61 6.02 5.87
C ASN A 328 27.92 4.83 6.59
N GLY A 329 26.59 4.89 6.73
CA GLY A 329 25.78 3.89 7.42
C GLY A 329 25.48 4.14 8.91
N SER A 330 26.32 4.90 9.62
CA SER A 330 26.08 5.30 11.02
C SER A 330 25.54 6.74 11.16
N GLY A 331 26.01 7.64 10.29
CA GLY A 331 25.48 8.99 10.11
C GLY A 331 24.74 9.07 8.78
N SER A 332 23.41 9.03 8.84
CA SER A 332 22.54 8.73 7.70
C SER A 332 21.30 9.65 7.63
N VAL A 333 20.68 9.66 6.45
CA VAL A 333 19.35 10.22 6.18
C VAL A 333 18.35 9.06 6.24
N ILE A 334 17.48 9.08 7.25
CA ILE A 334 16.55 8.00 7.58
C ILE A 334 15.12 8.42 7.24
N LEU A 335 14.47 7.68 6.34
CA LEU A 335 13.09 7.90 5.94
C LEU A 335 12.14 6.99 6.75
N LEU A 336 11.18 7.62 7.42
CA LEU A 336 10.17 6.97 8.27
C LEU A 336 8.81 6.90 7.56
N GLY A 337 8.09 5.81 7.77
CA GLY A 337 6.73 5.58 7.26
C GLY A 337 6.66 4.57 6.11
N LYS A 338 5.60 3.75 6.10
CA LYS A 338 5.32 2.78 5.03
C LYS A 338 5.02 3.52 3.73
N ASN A 339 5.61 3.08 2.61
CA ASN A 339 5.50 3.70 1.29
C ASN A 339 5.91 5.20 1.27
N ALA A 340 6.72 5.65 2.23
CA ALA A 340 7.13 7.05 2.31
C ALA A 340 8.09 7.44 1.16
N LYS A 341 7.99 8.69 0.71
CA LYS A 341 8.84 9.25 -0.35
C LYS A 341 9.63 10.46 0.13
N ALA A 342 10.88 10.58 -0.28
CA ALA A 342 11.69 11.77 -0.04
C ALA A 342 12.46 12.23 -1.29
N LEU A 343 12.60 13.55 -1.45
CA LEU A 343 13.41 14.18 -2.49
C LEU A 343 14.74 14.66 -1.92
N ILE A 344 15.86 14.30 -2.54
CA ILE A 344 17.20 14.72 -2.12
C ILE A 344 17.86 15.44 -3.30
N LYS A 345 18.07 16.75 -3.20
CA LYS A 345 18.81 17.54 -4.19
C LYS A 345 20.21 17.85 -3.67
N ALA A 346 21.24 17.58 -4.47
CA ALA A 346 22.62 17.95 -4.17
C ALA A 346 23.40 18.19 -5.48
N ASN A 347 24.32 19.16 -5.51
CA ASN A 347 25.27 19.22 -6.63
C ASN A 347 26.24 18.04 -6.59
N GLU A 348 26.64 17.60 -5.40
CA GLU A 348 27.55 16.47 -5.21
C GLU A 348 27.20 15.69 -3.92
N ILE A 349 27.32 14.36 -3.95
CA ILE A 349 27.25 13.52 -2.75
C ILE A 349 28.61 12.86 -2.51
N LYS A 350 29.10 12.89 -1.27
CA LYS A 350 30.36 12.28 -0.83
C LYS A 350 30.13 11.34 0.35
N TYR A 351 30.71 10.15 0.30
CA TYR A 351 30.66 9.18 1.39
C TYR A 351 31.99 8.43 1.51
N ASN A 352 32.36 8.01 2.72
CA ASN A 352 33.43 7.03 2.88
C ASN A 352 32.93 5.63 2.51
N GLY A 353 33.28 5.17 1.31
CA GLY A 353 33.20 3.76 0.95
C GLY A 353 34.14 2.93 1.82
N SER A 354 33.71 1.75 2.24
CA SER A 354 34.51 0.83 3.05
C SER A 354 34.21 -0.62 2.65
N GLY A 355 35.23 -1.48 2.67
CA GLY A 355 35.10 -2.89 2.31
C GLY A 355 35.95 -3.31 1.13
N SER A 356 35.50 -4.36 0.43
CA SER A 356 36.17 -4.92 -0.75
C SER A 356 35.87 -4.10 -2.01
N PRO A 357 36.56 -4.33 -3.14
CA PRO A 357 36.23 -3.66 -4.42
C PRO A 357 34.76 -3.79 -4.84
N MET A 358 34.04 -4.81 -4.34
CA MET A 358 32.63 -5.07 -4.65
C MET A 358 31.65 -4.21 -3.84
N SER A 359 32.04 -3.73 -2.64
CA SER A 359 31.20 -2.88 -1.76
C SER A 359 31.65 -1.42 -1.73
N LEU A 360 32.69 -1.09 -2.52
CA LEU A 360 33.28 0.26 -2.57
C LEU A 360 32.28 1.35 -3.01
N MET A 361 31.25 0.96 -3.77
CA MET A 361 30.22 1.86 -4.30
C MET A 361 28.95 1.93 -3.46
N ASP A 362 28.90 1.24 -2.31
CA ASP A 362 27.70 1.19 -1.48
C ASP A 362 27.49 2.50 -0.70
N CYS A 363 26.45 3.24 -1.07
CA CYS A 363 25.99 4.44 -0.40
C CYS A 363 24.98 4.09 0.70
N TYR A 364 25.46 3.99 1.94
CA TYR A 364 24.64 3.73 3.14
C TYR A 364 24.14 5.03 3.80
N ILE A 365 24.28 6.20 3.15
CA ILE A 365 23.67 7.46 3.61
C ILE A 365 22.15 7.27 3.75
N PHE A 366 21.49 6.72 2.74
CA PHE A 366 20.03 6.68 2.67
C PHE A 366 19.48 5.38 3.25
N GLN A 367 18.57 5.48 4.22
CA GLN A 367 17.96 4.34 4.89
C GLN A 367 16.44 4.47 4.95
N ALA A 368 15.69 3.51 4.39
CA ALA A 368 14.25 3.41 4.56
C ALA A 368 13.96 2.48 5.75
N LYS A 369 13.29 3.00 6.80
CA LYS A 369 13.03 2.24 8.03
C LYS A 369 11.78 1.36 7.98
N ASN A 370 10.95 1.53 6.95
CA ASN A 370 9.68 0.82 6.77
C ASN A 370 9.49 0.41 5.30
N ASP A 371 8.69 -0.63 5.09
CA ASP A 371 8.44 -1.21 3.77
C ASP A 371 7.99 -0.19 2.73
N GLY A 372 8.52 -0.32 1.51
CA GLY A 372 8.14 0.47 0.36
C GLY A 372 8.69 1.91 0.34
N GLY A 373 9.58 2.29 1.24
CA GLY A 373 10.23 3.61 1.21
C GLY A 373 11.01 3.87 -0.08
N GLU A 374 10.91 5.09 -0.62
CA GLU A 374 11.54 5.50 -1.88
C GLU A 374 12.27 6.86 -1.74
N PHE A 375 13.57 6.87 -2.07
CA PHE A 375 14.35 8.10 -2.23
C PHE A 375 14.43 8.48 -3.72
N TYR A 376 14.14 9.73 -4.03
CA TYR A 376 14.36 10.33 -5.34
C TYR A 376 15.52 11.31 -5.22
N ILE A 377 16.64 11.00 -5.86
CA ILE A 377 17.91 11.69 -5.67
C ILE A 377 18.25 12.44 -6.95
N ASP A 378 18.20 13.77 -6.87
CA ASP A 378 18.65 14.69 -7.91
C ASP A 378 20.10 15.09 -7.61
N VAL A 379 21.04 14.39 -8.25
CA VAL A 379 22.47 14.56 -8.01
C VAL A 379 23.24 14.56 -9.33
N LYS A 380 24.18 15.50 -9.47
CA LYS A 380 25.02 15.62 -10.68
C LYS A 380 26.26 14.73 -10.60
N LYS A 381 26.74 14.43 -9.38
CA LYS A 381 28.02 13.74 -9.14
C LYS A 381 28.02 12.99 -7.81
N MET A 382 28.51 11.75 -7.81
CA MET A 382 28.81 10.96 -6.62
C MET A 382 30.35 10.83 -6.45
N ASN A 383 30.85 10.70 -5.23
CA ASN A 383 32.23 10.22 -4.97
C ASN A 383 32.23 9.32 -3.74
N ASN A 384 33.13 8.33 -3.75
CA ASN A 384 33.55 7.67 -2.52
C ASN A 384 34.95 8.16 -2.11
N SER A 385 35.31 8.06 -0.84
CA SER A 385 36.64 8.47 -0.34
C SER A 385 37.78 7.48 -0.64
N ALA A 386 37.60 6.53 -1.57
CA ALA A 386 38.62 5.53 -1.89
C ALA A 386 39.60 6.03 -2.97
N PRO A 387 40.80 5.43 -3.12
CA PRO A 387 41.72 5.78 -4.20
C PRO A 387 41.08 5.57 -5.58
N GLY A 388 40.98 6.63 -6.38
CA GLY A 388 40.27 6.63 -7.67
C GLY A 388 38.74 6.83 -7.56
N GLY A 389 38.25 7.23 -6.40
CA GLY A 389 36.83 7.38 -6.03
C GLY A 389 36.04 8.53 -6.68
N ASP A 390 36.57 9.14 -7.75
CA ASP A 390 36.17 10.46 -8.23
C ASP A 390 35.19 10.43 -9.41
N ASN A 391 34.07 11.17 -9.28
CA ASN A 391 33.08 11.43 -10.35
C ASN A 391 32.23 10.23 -10.82
N TYR A 392 31.78 9.37 -9.89
CA TYR A 392 30.78 8.34 -10.21
C TYR A 392 29.43 8.94 -10.63
N LEU A 393 28.76 8.28 -11.57
CA LEU A 393 27.36 8.52 -11.89
C LEU A 393 26.46 7.88 -10.83
N PHE A 394 25.21 8.33 -10.74
CA PHE A 394 24.20 7.68 -9.88
C PHE A 394 24.06 6.18 -10.16
N SER A 395 24.19 5.76 -11.43
CA SER A 395 24.12 4.37 -11.88
C SER A 395 25.26 3.47 -11.41
N ASP A 396 26.37 4.07 -10.97
CA ASP A 396 27.58 3.35 -10.57
C ASP A 396 27.56 3.06 -9.06
N CYS A 397 26.62 3.68 -8.33
CA CYS A 397 26.43 3.55 -6.89
C CYS A 397 25.33 2.56 -6.53
N ASN A 398 25.57 1.74 -5.49
CA ASN A 398 24.53 0.93 -4.87
C ASN A 398 23.89 1.70 -3.70
N PHE A 399 22.62 1.40 -3.40
CA PHE A 399 21.89 2.02 -2.28
C PHE A 399 21.21 0.95 -1.39
N PRO A 400 21.97 0.08 -0.69
CA PRO A 400 21.42 -1.17 -0.14
C PRO A 400 20.29 -0.97 0.88
N ASN A 401 20.35 0.10 1.67
CA ASN A 401 19.39 0.37 2.75
C ASN A 401 18.26 1.33 2.33
N ALA A 402 18.27 1.88 1.11
CA ALA A 402 17.36 2.95 0.71
C ALA A 402 15.92 2.48 0.41
N GLY A 403 15.65 1.17 0.44
CA GLY A 403 14.41 0.58 -0.07
C GLY A 403 14.40 0.62 -1.60
N LYS A 404 14.08 1.78 -2.17
CA LYS A 404 14.34 2.11 -3.58
C LYS A 404 15.01 3.47 -3.68
N ALA A 405 16.06 3.56 -4.50
CA ALA A 405 16.70 4.82 -4.86
C ALA A 405 16.51 5.07 -6.36
N HIS A 406 15.99 6.24 -6.71
CA HIS A 406 15.76 6.67 -8.09
C HIS A 406 16.62 7.88 -8.42
N ASN A 407 17.21 7.92 -9.61
CA ASN A 407 17.74 9.17 -10.17
C ASN A 407 16.55 10.07 -10.52
N PHE A 408 16.36 11.18 -9.81
CA PHE A 408 15.20 12.07 -10.02
C PHE A 408 15.17 12.62 -11.45
N SER A 409 16.32 13.06 -11.98
CA SER A 409 16.48 13.63 -13.32
C SER A 409 16.46 12.58 -14.44
N ASN A 410 16.50 11.27 -14.14
CA ASN A 410 16.49 10.19 -15.13
C ASN A 410 15.75 8.94 -14.61
N ASN A 411 14.49 9.12 -14.19
CA ASN A 411 13.65 8.03 -13.68
C ASN A 411 12.80 7.41 -14.80
N SER A 412 12.72 6.07 -14.83
CA SER A 412 11.77 5.32 -15.66
C SER A 412 10.30 5.62 -15.39
N ASN A 413 9.97 6.09 -14.18
CA ASN A 413 8.67 6.65 -13.82
C ASN A 413 8.88 8.08 -13.25
N PRO A 414 8.94 9.11 -14.11
CA PRO A 414 9.24 10.47 -13.67
C PRO A 414 8.23 11.00 -12.64
N VAL A 415 8.68 11.88 -11.76
CA VAL A 415 7.88 12.52 -10.71
C VAL A 415 8.10 14.03 -10.70
N VAL A 416 7.01 14.78 -10.52
CA VAL A 416 7.04 16.23 -10.29
C VAL A 416 7.00 16.49 -8.79
N ALA A 417 7.94 17.32 -8.34
CA ALA A 417 7.95 17.87 -6.99
C ALA A 417 7.00 19.07 -6.92
N LYS A 418 5.83 18.91 -6.27
CA LYS A 418 4.89 20.00 -6.01
C LYS A 418 5.13 20.60 -4.63
N PRO A 419 5.21 21.94 -4.47
CA PRO A 419 5.40 22.56 -3.16
C PRO A 419 4.36 22.10 -2.14
N ALA A 420 4.82 21.78 -0.94
CA ALA A 420 3.99 21.49 0.23
C ALA A 420 4.25 22.55 1.33
N GLU A 421 3.49 22.48 2.43
CA GLU A 421 3.66 23.34 3.61
C GLU A 421 5.11 23.34 4.12
N CYS A 422 5.74 22.17 4.14
CA CYS A 422 7.18 21.98 4.37
C CYS A 422 7.70 20.92 3.40
N GLY A 423 8.48 21.32 2.39
CA GLY A 423 9.08 20.43 1.39
C GLY A 423 8.24 20.28 0.13
N TYR A 424 8.26 19.09 -0.48
CA TYR A 424 7.55 18.81 -1.72
C TYR A 424 6.81 17.47 -1.68
N THR A 425 5.58 17.47 -2.19
CA THR A 425 4.89 16.22 -2.53
C THR A 425 5.45 15.68 -3.85
N LEU A 426 5.87 14.43 -3.87
CA LEU A 426 6.33 13.75 -5.08
C LEU A 426 5.16 13.01 -5.75
N GLU A 427 4.59 13.66 -6.76
CA GLU A 427 3.54 13.10 -7.61
C GLU A 427 4.15 12.60 -8.93
N PRO A 428 3.56 11.61 -9.63
CA PRO A 428 3.97 11.27 -10.99
C PRO A 428 3.97 12.51 -11.91
N GLU A 429 4.98 12.65 -12.77
CA GLU A 429 4.99 13.68 -13.81
C GLU A 429 3.85 13.42 -14.78
N ASP A 430 3.06 14.45 -15.08
CA ASP A 430 1.75 14.31 -15.72
C ASP A 430 1.86 14.18 -17.25
N PRO A 431 1.60 13.00 -17.86
CA PRO A 431 1.73 12.79 -19.28
C PRO A 431 0.32 12.57 -19.86
N THR A 432 -0.40 13.68 -20.08
CA THR A 432 -1.69 13.77 -20.79
C THR A 432 -2.89 13.13 -20.06
N PRO A 433 -4.09 13.75 -20.11
CA PRO A 433 -5.35 13.11 -19.69
C PRO A 433 -5.50 11.69 -20.24
N GLY A 434 -5.92 10.76 -19.39
CA GLY A 434 -6.07 9.35 -19.73
C GLY A 434 -6.24 8.49 -18.49
N LYS A 435 -6.30 7.17 -18.69
CA LYS A 435 -6.39 6.20 -17.60
C LYS A 435 -5.01 5.67 -17.19
N ARG A 436 -4.91 5.14 -15.98
CA ARG A 436 -3.80 4.30 -15.51
C ARG A 436 -4.36 3.13 -14.71
N ILE A 437 -3.55 2.08 -14.54
CA ILE A 437 -3.88 0.93 -13.71
C ILE A 437 -3.06 1.05 -12.42
N ASP A 438 -3.75 1.19 -11.29
CA ASP A 438 -3.14 1.12 -9.97
C ASP A 438 -3.26 -0.30 -9.42
N GLU A 439 -2.16 -0.87 -8.92
CA GLU A 439 -2.21 -2.11 -8.15
C GLU A 439 -2.74 -1.84 -6.73
N VAL A 440 -3.65 -2.69 -6.28
CA VAL A 440 -4.41 -2.55 -5.03
C VAL A 440 -3.97 -3.62 -4.04
N GLY A 441 -3.82 -4.86 -4.52
CA GLY A 441 -3.30 -5.98 -3.75
C GLY A 441 -3.06 -7.22 -4.62
N GLU A 442 -2.54 -8.27 -3.99
CA GLU A 442 -2.34 -9.58 -4.60
C GLU A 442 -2.52 -10.73 -3.59
N ILE A 443 -2.67 -11.94 -4.13
CA ILE A 443 -2.49 -13.18 -3.38
C ILE A 443 -1.23 -13.86 -3.93
N GLY A 444 -0.18 -13.91 -3.11
CA GLY A 444 1.18 -14.34 -3.49
C GLY A 444 1.39 -15.86 -3.46
N TYR A 445 2.60 -16.29 -3.83
CA TYR A 445 2.89 -17.70 -4.05
C TYR A 445 3.36 -18.45 -2.79
N ASP A 446 2.44 -19.20 -2.18
CA ASP A 446 2.68 -20.26 -1.18
C ASP A 446 1.86 -21.52 -1.53
N HIS A 447 2.40 -22.40 -2.37
CA HIS A 447 1.87 -23.75 -2.68
C HIS A 447 3.05 -24.70 -2.91
N THR A 448 2.82 -25.98 -2.64
CA THR A 448 3.83 -27.05 -2.74
C THR A 448 4.12 -27.52 -4.18
N HIS A 449 3.37 -27.03 -5.18
CA HIS A 449 3.36 -27.55 -6.56
C HIS A 449 2.99 -26.43 -7.57
N ASP A 450 3.45 -26.57 -8.82
CA ASP A 450 3.42 -25.52 -9.87
C ASP A 450 2.04 -25.41 -10.55
N ILE A 451 1.18 -24.54 -10.04
CA ILE A 451 -0.17 -24.30 -10.57
C ILE A 451 -0.33 -22.93 -11.25
N SER A 452 -1.42 -22.82 -12.01
CA SER A 452 -1.76 -21.69 -12.86
C SER A 452 -3.24 -21.31 -12.69
N ALA A 453 -3.55 -20.04 -12.43
CA ALA A 453 -4.94 -19.63 -12.18
C ALA A 453 -5.81 -19.67 -13.46
N THR A 454 -7.01 -20.24 -13.35
CA THR A 454 -7.84 -20.64 -14.51
C THR A 454 -9.12 -19.83 -14.69
N CYS A 455 -9.93 -19.59 -13.66
CA CYS A 455 -11.17 -18.81 -13.75
C CYS A 455 -11.40 -18.01 -12.46
N ILE A 456 -12.19 -16.94 -12.53
CA ILE A 456 -12.66 -16.16 -11.37
C ILE A 456 -14.16 -15.88 -11.55
N GLN A 457 -14.98 -16.21 -10.54
CA GLN A 457 -16.39 -15.80 -10.46
C GLN A 457 -16.71 -15.14 -9.13
N GLU A 458 -17.78 -14.35 -9.09
CA GLU A 458 -18.30 -13.65 -7.93
C GLU A 458 -19.59 -14.30 -7.40
N TYR A 459 -19.77 -14.27 -6.07
CA TYR A 459 -21.05 -14.57 -5.43
C TYR A 459 -21.12 -13.93 -4.04
N ASN A 460 -22.21 -13.20 -3.75
CA ASN A 460 -22.53 -12.61 -2.45
C ASN A 460 -21.35 -11.92 -1.71
N GLY A 461 -20.66 -10.99 -2.37
CA GLY A 461 -19.54 -10.26 -1.75
C GLY A 461 -18.17 -10.91 -1.91
N LYS A 462 -18.12 -12.20 -2.29
CA LYS A 462 -16.90 -13.00 -2.41
C LYS A 462 -16.58 -13.33 -3.85
N LEU A 463 -15.33 -13.70 -4.07
CA LEU A 463 -14.77 -14.15 -5.33
C LEU A 463 -14.14 -15.53 -5.11
N TYR A 464 -14.30 -16.39 -6.12
CA TYR A 464 -13.87 -17.78 -6.15
C TYR A 464 -12.94 -17.91 -7.34
N MET A 465 -11.77 -18.52 -7.14
CA MET A 465 -10.76 -18.69 -8.18
C MET A 465 -10.29 -20.13 -8.24
N SER A 466 -10.29 -20.71 -9.44
CA SER A 466 -9.83 -22.08 -9.69
C SER A 466 -8.42 -22.09 -10.25
N TYR A 467 -7.76 -23.24 -10.12
CA TYR A 467 -6.43 -23.49 -10.62
C TYR A 467 -6.31 -24.87 -11.28
N HIS A 468 -5.34 -25.00 -12.19
CA HIS A 468 -4.85 -26.27 -12.72
C HIS A 468 -3.32 -26.31 -12.66
N THR A 469 -2.75 -27.50 -12.79
CA THR A 469 -1.31 -27.75 -12.74
C THR A 469 -0.69 -27.45 -14.10
N ASN A 470 0.53 -26.92 -14.09
CA ASN A 470 1.23 -26.65 -15.34
C ASN A 470 2.05 -27.88 -15.77
N GLY A 471 1.74 -28.44 -16.95
CA GLY A 471 2.51 -29.54 -17.55
C GLY A 471 1.75 -30.87 -17.56
N LYS A 472 2.29 -31.90 -16.89
CA LYS A 472 1.73 -33.26 -16.85
C LYS A 472 1.29 -33.72 -15.46
N GLY A 473 1.50 -32.90 -14.43
CA GLY A 473 1.00 -33.16 -13.08
C GLY A 473 -0.48 -32.79 -12.95
N HIS A 474 -1.06 -33.09 -11.79
CA HIS A 474 -2.39 -32.64 -11.38
C HIS A 474 -2.30 -32.13 -9.92
N GLY A 475 -3.34 -31.46 -9.42
CA GLY A 475 -3.35 -30.84 -8.10
C GLY A 475 -4.00 -29.45 -8.04
N GLY A 476 -4.80 -29.07 -9.03
CA GLY A 476 -5.64 -27.88 -9.01
C GLY A 476 -6.41 -27.66 -7.70
N CYS A 477 -6.64 -26.40 -7.38
CA CYS A 477 -7.25 -25.96 -6.13
C CYS A 477 -8.28 -24.86 -6.36
N ILE A 478 -9.00 -24.48 -5.30
CA ILE A 478 -9.98 -23.40 -5.29
C ILE A 478 -9.66 -22.46 -4.12
N GLU A 479 -9.60 -21.17 -4.39
CA GLU A 479 -9.44 -20.12 -3.38
C GLU A 479 -10.68 -19.23 -3.30
N VAL A 480 -11.15 -18.93 -2.08
CA VAL A 480 -12.25 -18.00 -1.81
C VAL A 480 -11.71 -16.78 -1.10
N PHE A 481 -11.98 -15.59 -1.64
CA PHE A 481 -11.47 -14.32 -1.13
C PHE A 481 -12.52 -13.21 -1.24
N GLU A 482 -12.30 -12.11 -0.52
CA GLU A 482 -13.10 -10.89 -0.63
C GLU A 482 -12.21 -9.66 -0.62
N THR A 483 -12.70 -8.55 -1.18
CA THR A 483 -12.06 -7.23 -1.09
C THR A 483 -13.07 -6.25 -0.50
N ASP A 484 -12.71 -5.59 0.60
CA ASP A 484 -13.61 -4.67 1.31
C ASP A 484 -13.69 -3.27 0.67
N ALA A 485 -14.55 -2.41 1.22
CA ALA A 485 -14.73 -1.03 0.74
C ALA A 485 -13.47 -0.15 0.88
N ASN A 486 -12.56 -0.50 1.79
CA ASN A 486 -11.23 0.13 1.94
C ASN A 486 -10.19 -0.50 0.99
N LYS A 487 -10.64 -1.35 0.06
CA LYS A 487 -9.84 -2.06 -0.93
C LYS A 487 -8.83 -3.02 -0.31
N GLN A 488 -9.08 -3.50 0.91
CA GLN A 488 -8.26 -4.51 1.57
C GLN A 488 -8.81 -5.89 1.20
N THR A 489 -7.94 -6.73 0.63
CA THR A 489 -8.26 -8.11 0.29
C THR A 489 -7.97 -9.04 1.46
N LYS A 490 -8.77 -10.11 1.58
CA LYS A 490 -8.56 -11.23 2.49
C LYS A 490 -8.81 -12.54 1.75
N LEU A 491 -7.87 -13.47 1.83
CA LEU A 491 -8.08 -14.87 1.48
C LEU A 491 -8.80 -15.54 2.67
N LEU A 492 -9.94 -16.17 2.41
CA LEU A 492 -10.86 -16.69 3.42
C LEU A 492 -10.86 -18.21 3.48
N GLN A 493 -10.61 -18.87 2.34
CA GLN A 493 -10.49 -20.31 2.26
C GLN A 493 -9.58 -20.72 1.12
N TYR A 494 -8.81 -21.78 1.35
CA TYR A 494 -8.10 -22.55 0.34
C TYR A 494 -8.63 -23.99 0.37
N LEU A 495 -8.90 -24.60 -0.79
CA LEU A 495 -9.37 -25.98 -0.92
C LEU A 495 -8.63 -26.72 -2.03
N GLN A 496 -8.24 -27.98 -1.77
CA GLN A 496 -7.61 -28.89 -2.74
C GLN A 496 -8.14 -30.31 -2.57
N ASP A 497 -8.17 -31.12 -3.63
CA ASP A 497 -8.43 -32.56 -3.50
C ASP A 497 -7.27 -33.25 -2.76
N LYS A 498 -7.58 -34.14 -1.82
CA LYS A 498 -6.56 -34.68 -0.90
C LYS A 498 -5.47 -35.51 -1.59
N ASP A 499 -5.76 -36.06 -2.76
CA ASP A 499 -4.85 -36.92 -3.53
C ASP A 499 -3.99 -36.13 -4.54
N ASN A 500 -4.26 -34.83 -4.75
CA ASN A 500 -3.66 -33.97 -5.77
C ASN A 500 -3.81 -34.54 -7.21
N THR A 501 -5.02 -34.98 -7.54
CA THR A 501 -5.33 -35.70 -8.79
C THR A 501 -6.17 -34.92 -9.78
N MET A 502 -6.73 -33.78 -9.37
CA MET A 502 -7.68 -33.00 -10.17
C MET A 502 -7.05 -31.74 -10.70
N ASP A 503 -7.56 -31.23 -11.83
CA ASP A 503 -7.16 -29.95 -12.40
C ASP A 503 -8.41 -29.23 -12.92
N PHE A 504 -8.57 -27.94 -12.57
CA PHE A 504 -9.79 -27.18 -12.83
C PHE A 504 -9.56 -26.10 -13.89
N ASN A 505 -10.15 -26.26 -15.07
CA ASN A 505 -10.05 -25.33 -16.21
C ASN A 505 -10.99 -24.12 -16.09
N HIS A 506 -12.18 -24.32 -15.53
CA HIS A 506 -13.19 -23.27 -15.38
C HIS A 506 -14.08 -23.53 -14.18
N LEU A 507 -14.69 -22.47 -13.63
CA LEU A 507 -15.65 -22.56 -12.53
C LEU A 507 -16.88 -21.69 -12.79
N MET A 508 -18.00 -22.07 -12.17
CA MET A 508 -19.27 -21.37 -12.23
C MET A 508 -20.01 -21.53 -10.89
N ILE A 509 -20.75 -20.49 -10.47
CA ILE A 509 -21.59 -20.54 -9.26
C ILE A 509 -23.06 -20.66 -9.69
N ASP A 510 -23.75 -21.73 -9.27
CA ASP A 510 -25.20 -21.81 -9.38
C ASP A 510 -25.85 -21.17 -8.15
N SER A 511 -26.26 -19.92 -8.32
CA SER A 511 -27.02 -19.15 -7.34
C SER A 511 -28.54 -19.32 -7.45
N LYS A 512 -29.05 -20.14 -8.40
CA LYS A 512 -30.48 -20.34 -8.61
C LYS A 512 -31.08 -21.45 -7.75
N SER A 513 -30.24 -22.34 -7.20
CA SER A 513 -30.66 -23.38 -6.25
C SER A 513 -30.91 -22.80 -4.85
N SER A 514 -31.81 -23.41 -4.08
CA SER A 514 -32.02 -23.09 -2.65
C SER A 514 -30.78 -23.38 -1.79
N THR A 515 -29.85 -24.18 -2.29
CA THR A 515 -28.50 -24.33 -1.75
C THR A 515 -27.52 -23.94 -2.86
N PRO A 516 -26.80 -22.81 -2.74
CA PRO A 516 -25.87 -22.39 -3.77
C PRO A 516 -24.73 -23.41 -3.89
N ASN A 517 -24.29 -23.68 -5.12
CA ASN A 517 -23.23 -24.64 -5.41
C ASN A 517 -22.16 -23.99 -6.30
N LEU A 518 -20.90 -24.34 -6.06
CA LEU A 518 -19.80 -24.09 -6.98
C LEU A 518 -19.61 -25.34 -7.84
N TYR A 519 -19.56 -25.14 -9.15
CA TYR A 519 -19.18 -26.15 -10.13
C TYR A 519 -17.81 -25.83 -10.71
N VAL A 520 -16.97 -26.85 -10.87
CA VAL A 520 -15.73 -26.81 -11.63
C VAL A 520 -15.78 -27.83 -12.76
N VAL A 521 -15.05 -27.54 -13.83
CA VAL A 521 -14.82 -28.47 -14.94
C VAL A 521 -13.35 -28.52 -15.30
N GLY A 522 -12.89 -29.67 -15.77
CA GLY A 522 -11.50 -29.93 -16.10
C GLY A 522 -11.23 -31.40 -16.37
N ASN A 523 -10.19 -31.93 -15.73
CA ASN A 523 -9.79 -33.33 -15.85
C ASN A 523 -9.17 -33.86 -14.54
N TYR A 524 -8.98 -35.17 -14.47
CA TYR A 524 -8.21 -35.82 -13.43
C TYR A 524 -7.30 -36.90 -14.01
N ALA A 525 -6.23 -37.22 -13.29
CA ALA A 525 -5.45 -38.43 -13.53
C ALA A 525 -4.86 -39.01 -12.24
N TYR A 526 -5.08 -40.32 -12.05
CA TYR A 526 -4.48 -41.10 -10.98
C TYR A 526 -3.17 -41.73 -11.46
N HIS A 527 -2.19 -41.79 -10.56
CA HIS A 527 -0.87 -42.34 -10.81
C HIS A 527 -0.51 -43.37 -9.73
N ASN A 528 0.20 -44.43 -10.11
CA ASN A 528 0.78 -45.36 -9.13
C ASN A 528 2.10 -44.83 -8.54
N GLU A 529 2.65 -45.52 -7.54
CA GLU A 529 3.93 -45.17 -6.89
C GLU A 529 5.13 -45.02 -7.86
N ALA A 530 5.07 -45.66 -9.03
CA ALA A 530 6.08 -45.56 -10.08
C ALA A 530 5.83 -44.38 -11.06
N GLY A 531 4.87 -43.51 -10.77
CA GLY A 531 4.52 -42.35 -11.61
C GLY A 531 3.82 -42.71 -12.92
N LYS A 532 3.30 -43.94 -13.08
CA LYS A 532 2.53 -44.35 -14.26
C LYS A 532 1.06 -44.00 -14.05
N GLN A 533 0.47 -43.27 -14.99
CA GLN A 533 -0.97 -43.01 -15.05
C GLN A 533 -1.75 -44.32 -15.11
N THR A 534 -2.72 -44.49 -14.20
CA THR A 534 -3.59 -45.68 -14.07
C THR A 534 -5.02 -45.40 -14.52
N GLU A 535 -5.51 -44.19 -14.31
CA GLU A 535 -6.88 -43.75 -14.63
C GLU A 535 -6.81 -42.27 -15.04
N ALA A 536 -7.62 -41.83 -16.01
CA ALA A 536 -7.77 -40.40 -16.34
C ALA A 536 -9.03 -40.11 -17.16
N ASN A 537 -9.65 -38.96 -16.92
CA ASN A 537 -10.85 -38.52 -17.64
C ASN A 537 -11.06 -37.00 -17.58
N GLY A 538 -11.97 -36.50 -18.41
CA GLY A 538 -12.59 -35.20 -18.17
C GLY A 538 -13.55 -35.28 -16.98
N LEU A 539 -13.74 -34.18 -16.26
CA LEU A 539 -14.67 -34.11 -15.12
C LEU A 539 -15.46 -32.82 -15.06
N MET A 540 -16.67 -32.97 -14.53
CA MET A 540 -17.38 -31.95 -13.77
C MET A 540 -17.27 -32.32 -12.28
N ALA A 541 -17.11 -31.33 -11.40
CA ALA A 541 -17.31 -31.53 -9.96
C ALA A 541 -18.14 -30.40 -9.33
N ARG A 542 -18.86 -30.73 -8.26
CA ARG A 542 -19.76 -29.87 -7.50
C ARG A 542 -19.36 -29.86 -6.02
N ILE A 543 -19.36 -28.68 -5.41
CA ILE A 543 -19.27 -28.50 -3.96
C ILE A 543 -20.29 -27.45 -3.49
N GLY A 544 -20.86 -27.66 -2.31
CA GLY A 544 -21.83 -26.72 -1.73
C GLY A 544 -21.17 -25.41 -1.33
N ILE A 545 -21.96 -24.34 -1.24
CA ILE A 545 -21.57 -23.07 -0.61
C ILE A 545 -22.45 -22.87 0.62
N ASN A 546 -21.84 -22.72 1.78
CA ASN A 546 -22.53 -22.54 3.06
C ASN A 546 -23.01 -21.10 3.27
N SER A 547 -23.71 -20.85 4.38
CA SER A 547 -24.33 -19.55 4.68
C SER A 547 -23.36 -18.39 4.90
N SER A 548 -22.06 -18.64 5.14
CA SER A 548 -21.05 -17.57 5.21
C SER A 548 -20.44 -17.26 3.84
N GLY A 549 -20.79 -18.01 2.79
CA GLY A 549 -20.20 -17.90 1.46
C GLY A 549 -18.86 -18.63 1.32
N LEU A 550 -18.58 -19.59 2.18
CA LEU A 550 -17.42 -20.49 2.05
C LEU A 550 -17.87 -21.83 1.45
N LEU A 551 -16.92 -22.59 0.90
CA LEU A 551 -17.17 -23.94 0.41
C LEU A 551 -17.51 -24.85 1.58
N ASP A 552 -18.61 -25.59 1.42
CA ASP A 552 -19.13 -26.55 2.38
C ASP A 552 -18.30 -27.84 2.30
N THR A 553 -17.41 -28.03 3.27
CA THR A 553 -16.43 -29.13 3.33
C THR A 553 -16.83 -30.22 4.31
N ASP A 554 -18.04 -30.17 4.88
CA ASP A 554 -18.49 -31.16 5.85
C ASP A 554 -18.88 -32.47 5.16
N VAL A 555 -18.41 -33.59 5.69
CA VAL A 555 -18.83 -34.93 5.26
C VAL A 555 -20.27 -35.17 5.70
N LYS A 556 -21.14 -35.55 4.78
CA LYS A 556 -22.58 -35.70 5.02
C LYS A 556 -22.95 -37.17 5.17
N ASN A 557 -23.71 -37.49 6.21
CA ASN A 557 -24.23 -38.83 6.44
C ASN A 557 -25.59 -38.97 5.75
N ILE A 558 -25.70 -39.92 4.81
CA ILE A 558 -26.96 -40.25 4.13
C ILE A 558 -27.24 -41.72 4.38
N GLY A 559 -28.09 -42.01 5.38
CA GLY A 559 -28.23 -43.36 5.92
C GLY A 559 -26.91 -43.83 6.52
N ASP A 560 -26.47 -45.03 6.14
CA ASP A 560 -25.19 -45.63 6.58
C ASP A 560 -23.99 -45.20 5.70
N ALA A 561 -24.19 -44.34 4.69
CA ALA A 561 -23.15 -43.90 3.77
C ALA A 561 -22.59 -42.50 4.12
N PHE A 562 -21.25 -42.39 4.10
CA PHE A 562 -20.54 -41.11 4.19
C PHE A 562 -20.35 -40.52 2.79
N VAL A 563 -20.84 -39.31 2.57
CA VAL A 563 -20.68 -38.56 1.31
C VAL A 563 -19.73 -37.40 1.55
N ASN A 564 -18.54 -37.50 0.96
CA ASN A 564 -17.53 -36.44 0.95
C ASN A 564 -18.02 -35.20 0.17
N PRO A 565 -17.54 -33.99 0.51
CA PRO A 565 -18.12 -32.73 0.04
C PRO A 565 -17.91 -32.41 -1.45
N LEU A 566 -16.79 -32.85 -2.04
CA LEU A 566 -16.50 -32.64 -3.46
C LEU A 566 -17.05 -33.81 -4.27
N ILE A 567 -18.19 -33.57 -4.93
CA ILE A 567 -18.90 -34.57 -5.74
C ILE A 567 -18.36 -34.51 -7.17
N ILE A 568 -17.97 -35.65 -7.74
CA ILE A 568 -17.36 -35.74 -9.08
C ILE A 568 -18.24 -36.56 -10.03
N VAL A 569 -18.29 -36.13 -11.29
CA VAL A 569 -18.91 -36.83 -12.42
C VAL A 569 -17.89 -36.95 -13.55
N PRO A 570 -17.38 -38.15 -13.84
CA PRO A 570 -16.54 -38.39 -15.01
C PRO A 570 -17.31 -38.17 -16.31
N LEU A 571 -16.66 -37.53 -17.28
CA LEU A 571 -17.24 -37.21 -18.59
C LEU A 571 -17.57 -38.48 -19.40
N ASP A 572 -16.67 -39.47 -19.38
CA ASP A 572 -16.90 -40.81 -19.94
C ASP A 572 -16.87 -41.86 -18.82
N GLN A 573 -18.03 -42.43 -18.52
CA GLN A 573 -18.18 -43.46 -17.47
C GLN A 573 -17.91 -44.88 -17.99
N THR A 574 -17.61 -45.03 -19.29
CA THR A 574 -17.41 -46.34 -19.95
C THR A 574 -15.93 -46.73 -20.08
N THR A 575 -15.00 -45.77 -19.98
CA THR A 575 -13.56 -46.02 -20.09
C THR A 575 -12.79 -45.53 -18.86
N GLN A 576 -11.84 -46.35 -18.41
CA GLN A 576 -11.01 -46.05 -17.24
C GLN A 576 -9.90 -45.04 -17.53
N SER A 577 -9.45 -44.89 -18.78
CA SER A 577 -8.35 -43.97 -19.10
C SER A 577 -8.52 -43.40 -20.50
N SER A 578 -8.69 -42.08 -20.56
CA SER A 578 -8.89 -41.31 -21.78
C SER A 578 -8.00 -40.05 -21.78
N SER A 579 -8.00 -39.34 -22.91
CA SER A 579 -7.39 -38.00 -23.04
C SER A 579 -8.46 -36.91 -23.11
N LEU A 580 -9.57 -37.13 -22.40
CA LEU A 580 -10.70 -36.21 -22.32
C LEU A 580 -10.45 -35.12 -21.27
N ASP A 581 -11.11 -33.99 -21.47
CA ASP A 581 -10.98 -32.77 -20.68
C ASP A 581 -12.22 -31.89 -20.89
N GLU A 582 -12.77 -31.31 -19.83
CA GLU A 582 -13.86 -30.32 -19.90
C GLU A 582 -13.30 -28.90 -19.76
N ASN A 583 -13.70 -27.98 -20.66
CA ASN A 583 -13.01 -26.70 -20.86
C ASN A 583 -13.72 -25.51 -20.20
N ALA A 584 -15.06 -25.44 -20.26
CA ALA A 584 -15.84 -24.33 -19.72
C ALA A 584 -17.29 -24.73 -19.42
N ILE A 585 -17.91 -24.04 -18.46
CA ILE A 585 -19.26 -24.33 -17.94
C ILE A 585 -20.02 -23.02 -17.66
N ILE A 586 -21.32 -23.01 -17.98
CA ILE A 586 -22.27 -21.96 -17.61
C ILE A 586 -23.59 -22.53 -17.06
N ARG A 587 -24.33 -21.68 -16.35
CA ARG A 587 -25.69 -21.95 -15.86
C ARG A 587 -26.72 -21.26 -16.76
N ASP A 588 -27.62 -22.03 -17.35
CA ASP A 588 -28.74 -21.48 -18.12
C ASP A 588 -30.05 -22.15 -17.70
N GLY A 589 -31.09 -21.35 -17.43
CA GLY A 589 -32.38 -21.84 -16.93
C GLY A 589 -32.25 -22.92 -15.85
N ASP A 590 -32.74 -24.11 -16.21
CA ASP A 590 -32.74 -25.39 -15.51
C ASP A 590 -31.56 -26.31 -15.86
N LYS A 591 -30.65 -25.96 -16.78
CA LYS A 591 -29.54 -26.80 -17.26
C LYS A 591 -28.15 -26.31 -16.82
N LEU A 592 -27.18 -27.23 -16.81
CA LEU A 592 -25.75 -26.94 -16.87
C LEU A 592 -25.28 -27.17 -18.31
N LEU A 593 -24.58 -26.20 -18.90
CA LEU A 593 -24.09 -26.29 -20.28
C LEU A 593 -22.56 -26.27 -20.27
N ILE A 594 -21.94 -27.30 -20.83
CA ILE A 594 -20.49 -27.53 -20.77
C ILE A 594 -19.92 -27.70 -22.19
N THR A 595 -18.73 -27.12 -22.41
CA THR A 595 -17.91 -27.40 -23.58
C THR A 595 -16.78 -28.35 -23.22
N SER A 596 -16.74 -29.50 -23.87
CA SER A 596 -15.82 -30.60 -23.61
C SER A 596 -14.89 -30.89 -24.79
N THR A 597 -13.95 -31.79 -24.54
CA THR A 597 -13.11 -32.39 -25.58
C THR A 597 -13.91 -33.21 -26.60
N ARG A 598 -15.14 -33.65 -26.29
CA ARG A 598 -16.03 -34.33 -27.25
C ARG A 598 -16.92 -33.33 -28.01
N GLY A 599 -17.40 -32.29 -27.34
CA GLY A 599 -18.22 -31.24 -27.93
C GLY A 599 -19.06 -30.51 -26.90
N TYR A 600 -20.39 -30.48 -27.09
CA TYR A 600 -21.30 -29.88 -26.12
C TYR A 600 -21.93 -30.96 -25.24
N GLU A 601 -21.97 -30.73 -23.94
CA GLU A 601 -22.59 -31.61 -22.95
C GLU A 601 -23.62 -30.80 -22.14
N VAL A 602 -24.75 -31.40 -21.82
CA VAL A 602 -25.87 -30.75 -21.13
C VAL A 602 -26.31 -31.63 -19.97
N TYR A 603 -26.20 -31.12 -18.74
CA TYR A 603 -26.49 -31.88 -17.51
C TYR A 603 -27.64 -31.24 -16.70
N ASP A 604 -28.35 -32.06 -15.92
CA ASP A 604 -29.23 -31.56 -14.86
C ASP A 604 -28.39 -31.08 -13.65
N PRO A 605 -28.65 -29.88 -13.10
CA PRO A 605 -27.90 -29.31 -11.97
C PRO A 605 -28.14 -30.02 -10.63
N ASN A 606 -29.29 -30.69 -10.46
CA ASN A 606 -29.68 -31.31 -9.21
C ASN A 606 -29.18 -32.75 -9.16
N THR A 607 -29.53 -33.55 -10.17
CA THR A 607 -29.16 -34.97 -10.27
C THR A 607 -27.74 -35.18 -10.79
N LEU A 608 -27.18 -34.21 -11.53
CA LEU A 608 -25.93 -34.30 -12.28
C LEU A 608 -25.97 -35.26 -13.50
N GLU A 609 -27.16 -35.73 -13.88
CA GLU A 609 -27.37 -36.62 -15.01
C GLU A 609 -27.07 -35.93 -16.35
N LEU A 610 -26.34 -36.62 -17.23
CA LEU A 610 -26.11 -36.17 -18.60
C LEU A 610 -27.42 -36.31 -19.40
N LEU A 611 -28.07 -35.18 -19.67
CA LEU A 611 -29.33 -35.13 -20.41
C LEU A 611 -29.10 -35.33 -21.91
N ASN A 612 -28.13 -34.60 -22.48
CA ASN A 612 -27.79 -34.67 -23.90
C ASN A 612 -26.32 -34.32 -24.15
N SER A 613 -25.76 -34.88 -25.22
CA SER A 613 -24.45 -34.51 -25.75
C SER A 613 -24.49 -34.34 -27.27
N LYS A 614 -23.55 -33.56 -27.81
CA LYS A 614 -23.38 -33.32 -29.25
C LYS A 614 -21.90 -33.27 -29.60
N PRO A 615 -21.38 -34.19 -30.41
CA PRO A 615 -19.99 -34.15 -30.82
C PRO A 615 -19.71 -32.95 -31.73
N THR A 616 -18.53 -32.35 -31.57
CA THR A 616 -18.01 -31.34 -32.50
C THR A 616 -16.76 -31.88 -33.25
N PRO A 617 -16.47 -31.42 -34.48
CA PRO A 617 -15.34 -31.90 -35.29
C PRO A 617 -13.96 -31.78 -34.61
N GLY A 618 -13.79 -30.76 -33.78
CA GLY A 618 -12.69 -30.59 -32.83
C GLY A 618 -13.21 -30.35 -31.42
N LYS A 619 -12.32 -30.12 -30.45
CA LYS A 619 -12.71 -29.82 -29.06
C LYS A 619 -13.50 -28.51 -28.97
N ALA A 620 -14.54 -28.49 -28.12
CA ALA A 620 -15.23 -27.27 -27.74
C ALA A 620 -14.44 -26.58 -26.60
N LYS A 621 -14.22 -25.27 -26.72
CA LYS A 621 -13.21 -24.53 -25.95
C LYS A 621 -13.77 -23.59 -24.89
N HIS A 622 -14.84 -22.88 -25.20
CA HIS A 622 -15.42 -21.90 -24.28
C HIS A 622 -16.89 -21.68 -24.59
N ILE A 623 -17.66 -21.35 -23.55
CA ILE A 623 -19.06 -20.98 -23.64
C ILE A 623 -19.31 -19.76 -22.77
N ALA A 624 -20.14 -18.83 -23.24
CA ALA A 624 -20.52 -17.62 -22.54
C ALA A 624 -22.03 -17.39 -22.66
N ILE A 625 -22.64 -16.85 -21.62
CA ILE A 625 -24.04 -16.40 -21.61
C ILE A 625 -24.09 -14.95 -21.16
N ASN A 626 -24.91 -14.15 -21.82
CA ASN A 626 -25.22 -12.79 -21.40
C ASN A 626 -26.67 -12.45 -21.77
N GLY A 627 -27.46 -12.01 -20.79
CA GLY A 627 -28.88 -11.76 -20.97
C GLY A 627 -29.61 -12.98 -21.56
N ASN A 628 -30.12 -12.83 -22.78
CA ASN A 628 -30.90 -13.85 -23.48
C ASN A 628 -30.10 -14.62 -24.55
N GLU A 629 -28.76 -14.51 -24.58
CA GLU A 629 -27.93 -15.10 -25.63
C GLU A 629 -26.80 -15.98 -25.06
N ILE A 630 -26.52 -17.08 -25.77
CA ILE A 630 -25.41 -18.00 -25.52
C ILE A 630 -24.50 -18.05 -26.75
N ALA A 631 -23.19 -18.00 -26.53
CA ALA A 631 -22.17 -18.24 -27.55
C ALA A 631 -21.31 -19.45 -27.14
N ALA A 632 -21.02 -20.36 -28.07
CA ALA A 632 -20.18 -21.52 -27.83
C ALA A 632 -19.12 -21.70 -28.93
N LEU A 633 -17.84 -21.72 -28.57
CA LEU A 633 -16.69 -21.81 -29.48
C LEU A 633 -16.15 -23.25 -29.56
N TYR A 634 -15.95 -23.77 -30.77
CA TYR A 634 -15.35 -25.10 -31.00
C TYR A 634 -14.40 -25.11 -32.20
N TYR A 635 -13.41 -26.00 -32.19
CA TYR A 635 -12.46 -26.15 -33.30
C TYR A 635 -13.06 -26.96 -34.45
N THR A 636 -12.68 -26.66 -35.70
CA THR A 636 -13.13 -27.40 -36.89
C THR A 636 -12.43 -28.75 -37.08
N THR A 637 -11.31 -28.96 -36.40
CA THR A 637 -10.57 -30.23 -36.36
C THR A 637 -9.91 -30.43 -34.98
N ARG A 638 -9.27 -31.59 -34.76
CA ARG A 638 -8.41 -31.85 -33.60
C ARG A 638 -6.92 -31.79 -34.02
N PRO A 639 -6.21 -30.68 -33.78
CA PRO A 639 -4.77 -30.59 -34.01
C PRO A 639 -3.99 -31.65 -33.23
N LYS A 640 -2.86 -32.09 -33.78
CA LYS A 640 -1.95 -33.04 -33.10
C LYS A 640 -0.84 -32.34 -32.33
N ASP A 641 -0.45 -31.16 -32.79
CA ASP A 641 0.56 -30.32 -32.15
C ASP A 641 -0.16 -29.15 -31.43
N PRO A 642 0.15 -28.85 -30.15
CA PRO A 642 -0.46 -27.71 -29.44
C PRO A 642 -0.16 -26.34 -30.04
N ASP A 643 0.90 -26.19 -30.83
CA ASP A 643 1.29 -24.93 -31.48
C ASP A 643 0.66 -24.75 -32.88
N GLU A 644 0.12 -25.82 -33.47
CA GLU A 644 -0.56 -25.82 -34.78
C GLU A 644 -1.74 -24.82 -34.81
N ALA A 645 -1.91 -24.14 -35.95
CA ALA A 645 -3.04 -23.26 -36.17
C ALA A 645 -4.31 -24.06 -36.51
N VAL A 646 -5.44 -23.68 -35.93
CA VAL A 646 -6.73 -24.35 -36.16
C VAL A 646 -7.84 -23.34 -36.41
N ASP A 647 -8.68 -23.59 -37.40
CA ASP A 647 -9.91 -22.81 -37.57
C ASP A 647 -10.95 -23.23 -36.53
N ALA A 648 -11.84 -22.31 -36.18
CA ALA A 648 -12.89 -22.54 -35.21
C ALA A 648 -14.23 -22.02 -35.74
N LYS A 649 -15.31 -22.41 -35.04
CA LYS A 649 -16.67 -21.95 -35.28
C LYS A 649 -17.27 -21.52 -33.95
N LEU A 650 -18.07 -20.47 -33.99
CA LEU A 650 -18.81 -19.94 -32.86
C LEU A 650 -20.30 -20.03 -33.14
N ASP A 651 -20.99 -20.91 -32.42
CA ASP A 651 -22.44 -21.08 -32.48
C ASP A 651 -23.14 -20.10 -31.55
N LEU A 652 -24.21 -19.45 -32.02
CA LEU A 652 -25.09 -18.58 -31.25
C LEU A 652 -26.45 -19.22 -31.01
N PHE A 653 -26.93 -19.18 -29.77
CA PHE A 653 -28.22 -19.70 -29.32
C PHE A 653 -28.96 -18.67 -28.46
N ASP A 654 -30.27 -18.86 -28.29
CA ASP A 654 -31.01 -18.19 -27.21
C ASP A 654 -30.70 -18.83 -25.85
N ALA A 655 -30.79 -18.04 -24.78
CA ALA A 655 -30.95 -18.57 -23.43
C ALA A 655 -32.22 -19.43 -23.31
N GLY A 656 -32.17 -20.48 -22.52
CA GLY A 656 -33.13 -21.58 -22.46
C GLY A 656 -32.85 -22.72 -23.46
N ALA A 657 -32.01 -22.50 -24.49
CA ALA A 657 -31.76 -23.51 -25.51
C ALA A 657 -30.89 -24.68 -25.00
N ASN A 658 -31.28 -25.89 -25.40
CA ASN A 658 -30.44 -27.07 -25.22
C ASN A 658 -29.41 -27.13 -26.36
N ILE A 659 -28.19 -26.62 -26.11
CA ILE A 659 -27.14 -26.47 -27.14
C ILE A 659 -26.72 -27.79 -27.83
N ALA A 660 -26.98 -28.94 -27.21
CA ALA A 660 -26.69 -30.25 -27.80
C ALA A 660 -27.74 -30.68 -28.84
N THR A 661 -28.96 -30.14 -28.80
CA THR A 661 -30.07 -30.56 -29.70
C THR A 661 -30.63 -29.42 -30.54
N ALA A 662 -30.49 -28.17 -30.10
CA ALA A 662 -30.90 -26.99 -30.84
C ALA A 662 -30.03 -26.75 -32.08
N THR A 663 -30.64 -26.22 -33.14
CA THR A 663 -29.90 -25.59 -34.24
C THR A 663 -29.45 -24.20 -33.80
N PRO A 664 -28.17 -23.82 -33.97
CA PRO A 664 -27.72 -22.46 -33.73
C PRO A 664 -28.50 -21.47 -34.59
N LYS A 665 -28.84 -20.29 -34.05
CA LYS A 665 -29.39 -19.17 -34.83
C LYS A 665 -28.42 -18.72 -35.92
N LYS A 666 -27.13 -18.82 -35.61
CA LYS A 666 -26.03 -18.45 -36.47
C LYS A 666 -24.80 -19.24 -36.04
N THR A 667 -24.01 -19.67 -37.01
CA THR A 667 -22.62 -20.08 -36.81
C THR A 667 -21.73 -19.04 -37.47
N ILE A 668 -20.69 -18.60 -36.78
CA ILE A 668 -19.67 -17.66 -37.25
C ILE A 668 -18.37 -18.43 -37.46
N ASP A 669 -17.74 -18.27 -38.63
CA ASP A 669 -16.43 -18.85 -38.90
C ASP A 669 -15.33 -17.99 -38.28
N ILE A 670 -14.50 -18.60 -37.45
CA ILE A 670 -13.40 -17.96 -36.71
C ILE A 670 -12.09 -18.51 -37.28
N ALA A 671 -11.51 -17.80 -38.23
CA ALA A 671 -10.24 -18.22 -38.84
C ALA A 671 -9.10 -18.29 -37.80
N SER A 672 -8.21 -19.26 -37.94
CA SER A 672 -6.89 -19.37 -37.30
C SER A 672 -6.82 -18.92 -35.83
N ILE A 673 -6.91 -19.89 -34.93
CA ILE A 673 -6.44 -19.82 -33.54
C ILE A 673 -5.06 -20.49 -33.49
N THR A 674 -4.02 -19.77 -33.06
CA THR A 674 -2.66 -20.30 -32.90
C THR A 674 -1.93 -19.60 -31.75
N PRO A 675 -1.20 -20.33 -30.87
CA PRO A 675 -1.27 -21.78 -30.69
C PRO A 675 -2.68 -22.23 -30.24
N ASN A 676 -3.05 -23.49 -30.48
CA ASN A 676 -4.39 -24.02 -30.18
C ASN A 676 -4.57 -24.53 -28.73
N ASN A 677 -3.53 -24.43 -27.91
CA ASN A 677 -3.52 -24.79 -26.49
C ASN A 677 -3.94 -23.65 -25.54
N GLY A 678 -4.30 -22.48 -26.06
CA GLY A 678 -4.77 -21.37 -25.23
C GLY A 678 -6.16 -21.59 -24.61
N LYS A 679 -6.62 -20.57 -23.87
CA LYS A 679 -7.93 -20.59 -23.22
C LYS A 679 -9.08 -20.24 -24.15
N ASN A 680 -8.86 -19.32 -25.08
CA ASN A 680 -9.83 -18.93 -26.10
C ASN A 680 -11.19 -18.46 -25.53
N THR A 681 -11.15 -17.69 -24.44
CA THR A 681 -12.37 -17.10 -23.87
C THR A 681 -13.10 -16.21 -24.87
N ILE A 682 -14.41 -16.14 -24.72
CA ILE A 682 -15.30 -15.28 -25.50
C ILE A 682 -16.20 -14.46 -24.57
N ALA A 683 -16.63 -13.28 -25.03
CA ALA A 683 -17.59 -12.44 -24.33
C ALA A 683 -18.60 -11.83 -25.31
N ILE A 684 -19.82 -11.58 -24.83
CA ILE A 684 -20.94 -11.00 -25.60
C ILE A 684 -21.23 -9.60 -25.05
N ASP A 685 -20.98 -8.54 -25.81
CA ASP A 685 -21.21 -7.13 -25.43
C ASP A 685 -22.20 -6.48 -26.42
N GLY A 686 -23.49 -6.64 -26.13
CA GLY A 686 -24.58 -6.23 -27.02
C GLY A 686 -24.43 -6.89 -28.40
N GLU A 687 -24.35 -6.08 -29.45
CA GLU A 687 -24.14 -6.51 -30.84
C GLU A 687 -22.73 -7.06 -31.14
N ASN A 688 -21.79 -6.97 -30.19
CA ASN A 688 -20.41 -7.40 -30.39
C ASN A 688 -20.14 -8.76 -29.72
N ILE A 689 -19.30 -9.57 -30.37
CA ILE A 689 -18.77 -10.81 -29.81
C ILE A 689 -17.24 -10.71 -29.83
N TYR A 690 -16.63 -10.79 -28.66
CA TYR A 690 -15.18 -10.78 -28.49
C TYR A 690 -14.65 -12.20 -28.43
N VAL A 691 -13.61 -12.52 -29.21
CA VAL A 691 -13.01 -13.86 -29.30
C VAL A 691 -11.50 -13.80 -29.16
N CYS A 692 -10.96 -14.47 -28.14
CA CYS A 692 -9.52 -14.62 -27.93
C CYS A 692 -8.92 -15.68 -28.88
N ARG A 693 -8.09 -15.27 -29.84
CA ARG A 693 -7.44 -16.13 -30.85
C ARG A 693 -5.94 -16.35 -30.56
N CYS A 694 -5.55 -16.37 -29.28
CA CYS A 694 -4.18 -16.57 -28.82
C CYS A 694 -3.19 -15.54 -29.41
N ALA A 695 -2.19 -15.98 -30.18
CA ALA A 695 -1.21 -15.11 -30.82
C ALA A 695 -1.85 -14.19 -31.87
N ASN A 696 -2.95 -14.60 -32.50
CA ASN A 696 -3.69 -13.75 -33.45
C ASN A 696 -4.50 -12.64 -32.76
N GLY A 697 -4.48 -12.57 -31.43
CA GLY A 697 -5.03 -11.44 -30.66
C GLY A 697 -6.51 -11.59 -30.28
N LEU A 698 -7.13 -10.48 -29.94
CA LEU A 698 -8.55 -10.36 -29.63
C LEU A 698 -9.28 -9.82 -30.86
N THR A 699 -10.25 -10.57 -31.38
CA THR A 699 -11.09 -10.13 -32.50
C THR A 699 -12.50 -9.80 -32.02
N CYS A 700 -13.07 -8.74 -32.57
CA CYS A 700 -14.47 -8.37 -32.40
C CYS A 700 -15.25 -8.71 -33.67
N TYR A 701 -16.32 -9.48 -33.53
CA TYR A 701 -17.28 -9.78 -34.58
C TYR A 701 -18.63 -9.11 -34.28
N ASP A 702 -19.41 -8.80 -35.30
CA ASP A 702 -20.84 -8.55 -35.14
C ASP A 702 -21.63 -9.89 -35.06
N LYS A 703 -22.94 -9.81 -34.78
CA LYS A 703 -23.84 -10.98 -34.76
C LYS A 703 -23.99 -11.69 -36.11
N ASN A 704 -23.63 -11.04 -37.23
CA ASN A 704 -23.67 -11.63 -38.56
C ASN A 704 -22.39 -12.42 -38.90
N GLY A 705 -21.34 -12.30 -38.07
CA GLY A 705 -20.03 -12.89 -38.29
C GLY A 705 -19.03 -11.98 -39.01
N THR A 706 -19.34 -10.69 -39.17
CA THR A 706 -18.43 -9.71 -39.76
C THR A 706 -17.33 -9.35 -38.76
N GLU A 707 -16.05 -9.55 -39.11
CA GLU A 707 -14.94 -9.01 -38.31
C GLU A 707 -14.97 -7.47 -38.35
N LYS A 708 -15.11 -6.84 -37.18
CA LYS A 708 -15.10 -5.38 -37.01
C LYS A 708 -13.69 -4.84 -36.78
N TRP A 709 -12.89 -5.56 -36.00
CA TRP A 709 -11.48 -5.26 -35.73
C TRP A 709 -10.77 -6.44 -35.07
N THR A 710 -9.45 -6.48 -35.21
CA THR A 710 -8.55 -7.34 -34.41
C THR A 710 -7.48 -6.47 -33.72
N TRP A 711 -7.29 -6.70 -32.42
CA TRP A 711 -6.20 -6.13 -31.63
C TRP A 711 -5.21 -7.23 -31.20
N GLN A 712 -3.92 -7.01 -31.44
CA GLN A 712 -2.84 -7.94 -31.11
C GLN A 712 -1.78 -7.23 -30.28
N ALA A 713 -1.17 -7.94 -29.32
CA ALA A 713 -0.02 -7.44 -28.59
C ALA A 713 1.15 -7.11 -29.54
N PRO A 714 1.95 -6.06 -29.26
CA PRO A 714 3.12 -5.73 -30.07
C PRO A 714 4.05 -6.93 -30.23
N LEU A 715 4.70 -7.03 -31.39
CA LEU A 715 5.67 -8.08 -31.65
C LEU A 715 6.97 -7.83 -30.86
N THR A 716 7.68 -8.90 -30.54
CA THR A 716 9.06 -8.84 -30.03
C THR A 716 9.99 -8.37 -31.15
N ALA A 717 10.97 -7.53 -30.80
CA ALA A 717 11.89 -6.97 -31.80
C ALA A 717 12.71 -8.05 -32.53
N SER A 718 13.14 -9.09 -31.80
CA SER A 718 14.00 -10.18 -32.30
C SER A 718 13.23 -11.30 -32.98
N THR A 719 12.29 -11.96 -32.28
CA THR A 719 11.61 -13.16 -32.80
C THR A 719 10.38 -12.88 -33.66
N LYS A 720 9.94 -11.62 -33.74
CA LYS A 720 8.70 -11.18 -34.42
C LYS A 720 7.43 -11.91 -33.96
N LYS A 721 7.46 -12.56 -32.80
CA LYS A 721 6.27 -13.17 -32.16
C LYS A 721 5.57 -12.14 -31.27
N PRO A 722 4.23 -12.19 -31.08
CA PRO A 722 3.54 -11.34 -30.12
C PRO A 722 4.13 -11.46 -28.72
N GLN A 723 4.22 -10.35 -27.98
CA GLN A 723 4.73 -10.31 -26.60
C GLN A 723 3.83 -11.00 -25.57
N GLY A 724 2.62 -11.40 -25.98
CA GLY A 724 1.65 -12.14 -25.18
C GLY A 724 0.47 -12.58 -26.04
N TYR A 725 -0.29 -13.56 -25.56
CA TYR A 725 -1.41 -14.16 -26.27
C TYR A 725 -2.73 -13.75 -25.62
N ALA A 726 -3.75 -13.44 -26.43
CA ALA A 726 -5.10 -13.18 -25.96
C ALA A 726 -5.68 -14.46 -25.34
N ASN A 727 -5.93 -14.44 -24.02
CA ASN A 727 -6.42 -15.59 -23.26
C ASN A 727 -7.81 -15.33 -22.66
N GLY A 728 -7.93 -14.26 -21.87
CA GLY A 728 -9.12 -13.88 -21.10
C GLY A 728 -9.69 -12.54 -21.53
N VAL A 729 -11.00 -12.42 -21.73
CA VAL A 729 -11.66 -11.15 -22.05
C VAL A 729 -12.90 -10.90 -21.17
N THR A 730 -13.07 -9.67 -20.71
CA THR A 730 -14.29 -9.14 -20.09
C THR A 730 -14.44 -7.66 -20.49
N TYR A 731 -15.56 -7.01 -20.17
CA TYR A 731 -15.82 -5.63 -20.55
C TYR A 731 -16.71 -4.88 -19.53
N ASP A 732 -16.77 -3.56 -19.65
CA ASP A 732 -17.78 -2.71 -19.00
C ASP A 732 -18.44 -1.76 -20.03
N ASN A 733 -19.15 -0.73 -19.56
CA ASN A 733 -19.83 0.24 -20.42
C ASN A 733 -18.88 1.06 -21.32
N ASN A 734 -17.58 1.12 -21.04
CA ASN A 734 -16.60 1.96 -21.72
C ASN A 734 -15.39 1.19 -22.27
N TYR A 735 -15.00 0.10 -21.61
CA TYR A 735 -13.71 -0.56 -21.81
C TYR A 735 -13.83 -2.07 -22.02
N VAL A 736 -12.93 -2.61 -22.84
CA VAL A 736 -12.67 -4.06 -22.94
C VAL A 736 -11.36 -4.35 -22.22
N TYR A 737 -11.40 -5.33 -21.31
CA TYR A 737 -10.28 -5.75 -20.48
C TYR A 737 -9.78 -7.10 -20.98
N LEU A 738 -8.50 -7.15 -21.35
CA LEU A 738 -7.86 -8.31 -21.98
C LEU A 738 -6.70 -8.81 -21.12
N ALA A 739 -6.82 -10.04 -20.63
CA ALA A 739 -5.71 -10.83 -20.10
C ALA A 739 -4.90 -11.39 -21.29
N CYS A 740 -3.74 -10.78 -21.55
CA CYS A 740 -2.92 -10.97 -22.74
C CYS A 740 -1.60 -11.70 -22.46
N GLY A 741 -1.65 -12.83 -21.74
CA GLY A 741 -0.47 -13.67 -21.48
C GLY A 741 0.68 -12.90 -20.83
N GLY A 742 1.92 -13.15 -21.29
CA GLY A 742 3.12 -12.45 -20.81
C GLY A 742 3.15 -10.94 -21.09
N TYR A 743 2.24 -10.42 -21.94
CA TYR A 743 2.08 -8.98 -22.12
C TYR A 743 1.31 -8.33 -20.96
N GLY A 744 0.50 -9.10 -20.21
CA GLY A 744 -0.22 -8.66 -19.01
C GLY A 744 -1.68 -8.25 -19.25
N LEU A 745 -2.20 -7.36 -18.40
CA LEU A 745 -3.54 -6.78 -18.54
C LEU A 745 -3.50 -5.59 -19.49
N VAL A 746 -4.40 -5.57 -20.48
CA VAL A 746 -4.60 -4.47 -21.43
C VAL A 746 -6.02 -3.96 -21.30
N VAL A 747 -6.20 -2.65 -21.30
CA VAL A 747 -7.50 -1.97 -21.28
C VAL A 747 -7.67 -1.18 -22.56
N LEU A 748 -8.70 -1.53 -23.31
CA LEU A 748 -9.05 -0.96 -24.62
C LEU A 748 -10.29 -0.09 -24.47
N ASP A 749 -10.26 1.15 -24.97
CA ASP A 749 -11.46 2.01 -25.04
C ASP A 749 -12.33 1.58 -26.22
N LYS A 750 -13.58 1.18 -25.95
CA LYS A 750 -14.48 0.69 -26.99
C LYS A 750 -15.15 1.81 -27.80
N ASN A 751 -14.99 3.06 -27.35
CA ASN A 751 -15.53 4.27 -27.96
C ASN A 751 -14.45 5.05 -28.74
N GLU A 752 -13.16 4.88 -28.41
CA GLU A 752 -12.05 5.53 -29.12
C GLU A 752 -11.23 4.54 -29.98
N MET A 753 -11.21 4.78 -31.31
CA MET A 753 -10.54 3.92 -32.28
C MET A 753 -9.25 4.56 -32.81
N GLU A 754 -8.13 3.83 -32.76
CA GLU A 754 -6.86 4.21 -33.36
C GLU A 754 -6.49 3.21 -34.47
N LYS A 755 -6.26 3.69 -35.70
CA LYS A 755 -5.86 2.86 -36.87
C LYS A 755 -6.80 1.65 -37.10
N GLY A 756 -8.11 1.86 -36.95
CA GLY A 756 -9.13 0.85 -37.21
C GLY A 756 -9.35 -0.18 -36.09
N LYS A 757 -8.76 0.00 -34.91
CA LYS A 757 -8.96 -0.86 -33.73
C LYS A 757 -9.08 -0.03 -32.44
N PRO A 758 -9.63 -0.57 -31.35
CA PRO A 758 -9.71 0.12 -30.06
C PRO A 758 -8.35 0.64 -29.58
N LYS A 759 -8.34 1.86 -29.03
CA LYS A 759 -7.17 2.49 -28.43
C LYS A 759 -6.83 1.82 -27.10
N VAL A 760 -5.55 1.58 -26.86
CA VAL A 760 -5.06 1.13 -25.54
C VAL A 760 -5.01 2.35 -24.61
N VAL A 761 -5.87 2.39 -23.59
CA VAL A 761 -5.90 3.50 -22.61
C VAL A 761 -5.09 3.22 -21.35
N ALA A 762 -4.90 1.94 -21.00
CA ALA A 762 -4.01 1.54 -19.92
C ALA A 762 -3.51 0.11 -20.14
N LYS A 763 -2.32 -0.19 -19.59
CA LYS A 763 -1.69 -1.50 -19.70
C LYS A 763 -0.76 -1.74 -18.52
N THR A 764 -0.80 -2.92 -17.91
CA THR A 764 0.16 -3.34 -16.87
C THR A 764 0.59 -4.79 -17.07
N ARG A 765 1.71 -5.19 -16.46
CA ARG A 765 2.12 -6.60 -16.35
C ARG A 765 2.82 -6.82 -15.02
N VAL A 766 2.78 -8.05 -14.55
CA VAL A 766 3.59 -8.49 -13.42
C VAL A 766 5.08 -8.43 -13.74
N THR A 767 5.89 -8.19 -12.71
CA THR A 767 7.34 -8.40 -12.77
C THR A 767 7.63 -9.85 -13.16
N GLY A 768 8.64 -10.04 -14.00
CA GLY A 768 9.07 -11.34 -14.48
C GLY A 768 10.24 -11.88 -13.66
N VAL A 769 10.38 -13.19 -13.69
CA VAL A 769 11.40 -13.92 -12.95
C VAL A 769 12.56 -14.18 -13.90
N ALA A 770 13.78 -13.82 -13.49
CA ALA A 770 14.98 -14.21 -14.21
C ALA A 770 15.23 -15.71 -13.98
N ASP A 771 15.38 -16.46 -15.07
CA ASP A 771 15.94 -17.81 -15.02
C ASP A 771 17.43 -17.71 -14.66
N GLU A 772 17.81 -18.16 -13.46
CA GLU A 772 19.15 -17.99 -12.90
C GLU A 772 20.24 -18.71 -13.71
N THR A 773 19.88 -19.70 -14.53
CA THR A 773 20.81 -20.50 -15.33
C THR A 773 21.06 -19.89 -16.72
N THR A 774 20.06 -19.22 -17.29
CA THR A 774 20.08 -18.72 -18.68
C THR A 774 19.98 -17.19 -18.80
N GLY A 775 19.72 -16.48 -17.70
CA GLY A 775 19.50 -15.03 -17.65
C GLY A 775 18.23 -14.55 -18.36
N LYS A 776 17.37 -15.48 -18.84
CA LYS A 776 16.15 -15.13 -19.56
C LYS A 776 15.04 -14.73 -18.60
N ILE A 777 14.40 -13.60 -18.83
CA ILE A 777 13.24 -13.21 -18.01
C ILE A 777 11.97 -13.89 -18.54
N SER A 778 11.29 -14.63 -17.67
CA SER A 778 9.97 -15.19 -17.91
C SER A 778 8.89 -14.27 -17.34
N TRP A 779 7.90 -13.90 -18.15
CA TRP A 779 6.74 -13.10 -17.72
C TRP A 779 5.56 -14.04 -17.49
N ASN A 780 5.02 -14.06 -16.27
CA ASN A 780 3.90 -14.94 -15.94
C ASN A 780 2.64 -14.54 -16.71
N SER A 781 1.98 -15.54 -17.29
CA SER A 781 0.89 -15.37 -18.25
C SER A 781 -0.38 -14.85 -17.58
N ALA A 782 -0.90 -13.70 -18.02
CA ALA A 782 -2.27 -13.28 -17.71
C ALA A 782 -3.25 -14.20 -18.46
N ASN A 783 -4.08 -14.91 -17.72
CA ASN A 783 -4.89 -16.01 -18.25
C ASN A 783 -6.40 -15.75 -18.20
N TYR A 784 -6.92 -15.05 -17.18
CA TYR A 784 -8.34 -14.71 -17.06
C TYR A 784 -8.48 -13.33 -16.40
N VAL A 785 -9.60 -12.65 -16.64
CA VAL A 785 -9.89 -11.34 -16.06
C VAL A 785 -11.37 -11.21 -15.73
N LYS A 786 -11.68 -10.70 -14.54
CA LYS A 786 -13.04 -10.49 -14.03
C LYS A 786 -13.13 -9.08 -13.44
N LEU A 787 -14.28 -8.42 -13.64
CA LEU A 787 -14.59 -7.14 -13.00
C LEU A 787 -15.53 -7.39 -11.82
N TYR A 788 -15.29 -6.72 -10.69
CA TYR A 788 -16.20 -6.74 -9.55
C TYR A 788 -15.98 -5.50 -8.67
N ASN A 789 -17.05 -4.84 -8.21
CA ASN A 789 -17.01 -3.65 -7.34
C ASN A 789 -16.02 -2.53 -7.77
N GLY A 790 -15.89 -2.28 -9.08
CA GLY A 790 -14.97 -1.26 -9.62
C GLY A 790 -13.49 -1.64 -9.58
N LEU A 791 -13.18 -2.90 -9.28
CA LEU A 791 -11.85 -3.50 -9.31
C LEU A 791 -11.74 -4.54 -10.44
N ILE A 792 -10.50 -4.77 -10.87
CA ILE A 792 -10.14 -5.70 -11.95
C ILE A 792 -9.30 -6.82 -11.34
N TYR A 793 -9.81 -8.02 -11.38
CA TYR A 793 -9.20 -9.23 -10.85
C TYR A 793 -8.59 -10.00 -12.00
N VAL A 794 -7.26 -10.21 -11.98
CA VAL A 794 -6.55 -10.89 -13.06
C VAL A 794 -5.90 -12.16 -12.54
N ALA A 795 -6.34 -13.29 -13.07
CA ALA A 795 -5.74 -14.60 -12.88
C ALA A 795 -4.49 -14.69 -13.75
N TYR A 796 -3.32 -14.57 -13.14
CA TYR A 796 -2.03 -14.91 -13.72
C TYR A 796 -1.71 -16.39 -13.45
N GLY A 797 -0.85 -17.00 -14.27
CA GLY A 797 -0.38 -18.37 -14.07
C GLY A 797 0.35 -18.54 -12.73
N LYS A 798 1.67 -18.38 -12.72
CA LYS A 798 2.46 -18.55 -11.48
C LYS A 798 2.32 -17.39 -10.49
N ASN A 799 1.80 -16.24 -10.91
CA ASN A 799 1.55 -15.07 -10.05
C ASN A 799 0.08 -14.95 -9.59
N ARG A 800 -0.68 -16.05 -9.63
CA ARG A 800 -2.02 -16.20 -9.01
C ARG A 800 -2.97 -15.05 -9.29
N LEU A 801 -3.26 -14.21 -8.29
CA LEU A 801 -4.21 -13.11 -8.38
C LEU A 801 -3.51 -11.78 -8.22
N LYS A 802 -3.68 -10.91 -9.23
CA LYS A 802 -3.45 -9.46 -9.08
C LYS A 802 -4.78 -8.71 -9.07
N ILE A 803 -4.88 -7.74 -8.19
CA ILE A 803 -6.06 -6.90 -8.00
C ILE A 803 -5.69 -5.47 -8.35
N TYR A 804 -6.36 -4.95 -9.36
CA TYR A 804 -6.09 -3.66 -9.95
C TYR A 804 -7.31 -2.73 -9.89
N GLN A 805 -7.09 -1.44 -10.03
CA GLN A 805 -8.13 -0.46 -10.30
C GLN A 805 -7.77 0.37 -11.54
N LEU A 806 -8.71 0.52 -12.47
CA LEU A 806 -8.60 1.55 -13.51
C LEU A 806 -8.99 2.89 -12.89
N VAL A 807 -8.09 3.87 -12.95
CA VAL A 807 -8.33 5.22 -12.43
C VAL A 807 -7.97 6.24 -13.48
N ASP A 808 -8.59 7.42 -13.41
CA ASP A 808 -8.07 8.58 -14.13
C ASP A 808 -6.66 8.90 -13.63
N LYS A 809 -5.75 9.24 -14.54
CA LYS A 809 -4.41 9.72 -14.20
C LYS A 809 -4.46 10.89 -13.21
N ASN A 810 -5.55 11.66 -13.25
CA ASN A 810 -5.78 12.87 -12.46
C ASN A 810 -6.51 12.60 -11.13
N ALA A 811 -6.95 11.37 -10.85
CA ALA A 811 -7.65 11.05 -9.62
C ALA A 811 -6.66 10.99 -8.43
N SER A 812 -6.57 12.08 -7.69
CA SER A 812 -5.96 12.13 -6.36
C SER A 812 -6.72 11.20 -5.41
N GLY A 813 -6.02 10.57 -4.47
CA GLY A 813 -6.52 9.44 -3.67
C GLY A 813 -7.57 9.76 -2.59
N ALA A 814 -8.43 10.76 -2.80
CA ALA A 814 -9.62 10.98 -1.99
C ALA A 814 -10.82 10.26 -2.64
N GLY A 815 -11.64 9.60 -1.83
CA GLY A 815 -12.65 8.65 -2.32
C GLY A 815 -13.70 9.27 -3.24
N THR A 816 -13.73 8.83 -4.50
CA THR A 816 -14.91 8.90 -5.35
C THR A 816 -15.65 7.57 -5.31
N SER A 817 -16.82 7.56 -4.67
CA SER A 817 -17.78 6.47 -4.79
C SER A 817 -18.41 6.53 -6.19
N TYR A 818 -18.18 5.50 -7.01
CA TYR A 818 -18.93 5.35 -8.25
C TYR A 818 -20.38 4.97 -7.90
N GLU A 819 -21.33 5.81 -8.33
CA GLU A 819 -22.75 5.54 -8.12
C GLU A 819 -23.15 4.25 -8.84
N THR A 820 -23.88 3.38 -8.13
CA THR A 820 -24.57 2.25 -8.76
C THR A 820 -25.86 2.75 -9.37
N ASP A 821 -25.95 2.71 -10.70
CA ASP A 821 -27.07 3.26 -11.46
C ASP A 821 -28.37 2.47 -11.20
N LYS A 822 -29.12 2.88 -10.17
CA LYS A 822 -30.45 2.35 -9.85
C LYS A 822 -31.53 3.14 -10.60
N LYS A 823 -31.80 2.76 -11.85
CA LYS A 823 -33.05 2.94 -12.63
C LYS A 823 -32.87 2.22 -13.98
N GLN A 824 -33.87 1.56 -14.56
CA GLN A 824 -35.32 1.75 -14.44
C GLN A 824 -36.08 0.43 -14.36
N THR A 825 -37.07 0.35 -13.46
CA THR A 825 -38.29 -0.43 -13.70
C THR A 825 -39.39 0.53 -14.19
N LYS A 826 -39.94 0.27 -15.39
CA LYS A 826 -41.34 0.51 -15.82
C LYS A 826 -41.50 0.42 -17.35
N LYS A 827 -41.79 -0.78 -17.85
CA LYS A 827 -43.16 -1.11 -18.29
C LYS A 827 -43.35 -2.62 -18.34
#